data_AF-A0AAD9PVA0-F1
#
_entry.id   AF-A0AAD9PVA0-F1
#
_cell.length_a   1.000
_cell.length_b   1.000
_cell.length_c   1.000
_cell.angle_alpha   90.00
_cell.angle_beta   90.00
_cell.angle_gamma   90.00
#
_symmetry.space_group_name_H-M   'P 1'
#
loop_
_entity.id
_entity.type
_entity.pdbx_description
1 polymer ?
#
loop_
_entity_poly.entity_id
_entity_poly.type
_entity_poly.pdbx_seq_one_letter_code
_entity_poly.pdbx_strand_id
1 'polypeptide(L)'
;MAKLLEAGGISKNGDIQSFVKSLMEQGECFARSGRLDLSFRSFSNAFRLGEVPKECISSLVEACLEFQRTKLSREKREERSSVGDLGESEVFSCLLCNCVFMKPVTLSCGHTFCEVCLSEEKSFNGFVECCKCGNAVADNMAFSLNVLVMNAVQKWLPNEFQKQEKKLRGMNYFIMNDLKSAIDSFSGVLSKSSNDFHCLSWRSDAFLRLRQLELALRDIDQACRLHPRSAKSFYRKAVILAKFAEKEGILSTRHEESVIALLRCYSLVPNSHRYREEFTESLHQLLRPKFTNISRTMSVLKQNHSGGSEFPHTPILSGLDLPHDNTSANCGKAKGPVSNKRIQKITDSKTSSTSSQNDKRGMEKAATSISNTGKSEIKKDVIHLTEVEDFECKLCYNLLFQPITTVCGHTFCRECLERSLDHKDECPCCRMKLSQYLAGSLKMEVTDVLQQVLMKHFPADYHERSKMFEEKINALSSSVGNGQNPQVPIFVCTLAFPKVPCPLHIFEPRYRLMLRRCMESGSKQFGMCVESEDPSKGFADYGTILNVQMVNFLPDGRSIVHTTGGRRFHVISRGMVDGYHTAAVEWVQDERVDDEEELKQLIQLNRMGHQLLQMWFSRMSAQQRQCITNAVGPVPAFDENLHLLNDGPDWVWWTLAALPLQNRAKLIILGMKSMGERLQSVIRFLQLMLSTKLD
;
A
#
# COMPACT_ATOMS: atom_id res chain seq x y z
N MET A 1 41.61 45.76 -4.92
CA MET A 1 42.55 45.22 -5.94
C MET A 1 43.21 46.32 -6.77
N ALA A 2 42.50 47.33 -7.30
CA ALA A 2 43.16 48.51 -7.91
C ALA A 2 44.24 49.11 -6.98
N LYS A 3 43.87 49.43 -5.72
CA LYS A 3 44.80 49.85 -4.64
C LYS A 3 45.85 48.81 -4.18
N LEU A 4 45.86 47.60 -4.75
CA LEU A 4 46.88 46.56 -4.50
C LEU A 4 47.72 46.25 -5.74
N LEU A 5 47.27 46.67 -6.93
CA LEU A 5 48.01 46.59 -8.19
C LEU A 5 48.87 47.84 -8.41
N GLU A 6 48.45 49.00 -7.89
CA GLU A 6 49.24 50.24 -7.88
C GLU A 6 50.44 50.19 -6.92
N ALA A 7 50.39 49.34 -5.89
CA ALA A 7 51.50 49.08 -4.97
C ALA A 7 52.30 47.86 -5.47
N GLY A 8 53.18 48.07 -6.46
CA GLY A 8 53.86 47.02 -7.25
C GLY A 8 54.43 45.85 -6.44
N GLY A 9 53.64 44.79 -6.28
CA GLY A 9 53.92 43.72 -5.32
C GLY A 9 53.23 42.38 -5.62
N ILE A 10 52.93 42.07 -6.88
CA ILE A 10 52.61 40.69 -7.31
C ILE A 10 53.35 40.42 -8.62
N SER A 11 54.33 39.51 -8.57
CA SER A 11 55.11 39.07 -9.72
C SER A 11 55.03 37.55 -9.84
N LYS A 12 54.63 37.08 -11.03
CA LYS A 12 54.42 35.67 -11.45
C LYS A 12 53.02 35.08 -11.14
N ASN A 13 52.51 34.34 -12.12
CA ASN A 13 51.21 33.66 -12.09
C ASN A 13 51.03 32.65 -10.94
N GLY A 14 52.13 32.16 -10.34
CA GLY A 14 52.09 31.21 -9.22
C GLY A 14 51.43 31.76 -7.95
N ASP A 15 51.62 33.05 -7.65
CA ASP A 15 51.03 33.69 -6.46
C ASP A 15 49.53 33.94 -6.62
N ILE A 16 49.05 34.13 -7.85
CA ILE A 16 47.62 34.24 -8.13
C ILE A 16 46.95 32.87 -7.97
N GLN A 17 47.58 31.78 -8.45
CA GLN A 17 47.05 30.42 -8.28
C GLN A 17 47.02 29.97 -6.82
N SER A 18 48.06 30.27 -6.02
CA SER A 18 48.08 29.96 -4.59
C SER A 18 47.01 30.75 -3.81
N PHE A 19 46.79 32.01 -4.16
CA PHE A 19 45.76 32.85 -3.55
C PHE A 19 44.33 32.42 -3.95
N VAL A 20 44.10 32.05 -5.21
CA VAL A 20 42.84 31.43 -5.67
C VAL A 20 42.56 30.13 -4.91
N LYS A 21 43.58 29.29 -4.71
CA LYS A 21 43.45 28.06 -3.90
C LYS A 21 43.05 28.36 -2.46
N SER A 22 43.70 29.33 -1.81
CA SER A 22 43.35 29.73 -0.44
C SER A 22 41.91 30.26 -0.33
N LEU A 23 41.43 31.02 -1.32
CA LEU A 23 40.04 31.48 -1.36
C LEU A 23 39.03 30.33 -1.55
N MET A 24 39.37 29.30 -2.32
CA MET A 24 38.54 28.09 -2.44
C MET A 24 38.48 27.31 -1.12
N GLU A 25 39.63 27.10 -0.46
CA GLU A 25 39.70 26.42 0.84
C GLU A 25 38.92 27.18 1.93
N GLN A 26 39.00 28.52 1.95
CA GLN A 26 38.17 29.35 2.83
C GLN A 26 36.68 29.23 2.50
N GLY A 27 36.32 29.26 1.21
CA GLY A 27 34.95 29.09 0.73
C GLY A 27 34.34 27.75 1.14
N GLU A 28 35.12 26.67 1.03
CA GLU A 28 34.76 25.33 1.47
C GLU A 28 34.57 25.26 3.00
N CYS A 29 35.49 25.81 3.79
CA CYS A 29 35.35 25.90 5.25
C CYS A 29 34.08 26.65 5.66
N PHE A 30 33.72 27.74 4.97
CA PHE A 30 32.47 28.46 5.21
C PHE A 30 31.23 27.68 4.77
N ALA A 31 31.30 26.91 3.68
CA ALA A 31 30.21 26.04 3.25
C ALA A 31 29.93 24.92 4.28
N ARG A 32 30.98 24.20 4.70
CA ARG A 32 30.91 23.12 5.70
C ARG A 32 30.43 23.59 7.07
N SER A 33 30.60 24.88 7.40
CA SER A 33 30.08 25.51 8.63
C SER A 33 28.72 26.21 8.43
N GLY A 34 28.04 26.00 7.30
CA GLY A 34 26.72 26.55 7.00
C GLY A 34 26.68 28.06 6.72
N ARG A 35 27.83 28.75 6.68
CA ARG A 35 27.94 30.19 6.45
C ARG A 35 27.99 30.51 4.96
N LEU A 36 26.87 30.25 4.29
CA LEU A 36 26.70 30.42 2.84
C LEU A 36 27.12 31.82 2.35
N ASP A 37 26.79 32.89 3.07
CA ASP A 37 27.10 34.26 2.65
C ASP A 37 28.61 34.54 2.54
N LEU A 38 29.41 34.00 3.45
CA LEU A 38 30.87 34.08 3.38
C LEU A 38 31.43 33.12 2.33
N SER A 39 30.85 31.93 2.21
CA SER A 39 31.24 30.95 1.19
C SER A 39 31.07 31.50 -0.24
N PHE A 40 29.88 32.04 -0.56
CA PHE A 40 29.59 32.70 -1.83
C PHE A 40 30.54 33.86 -2.13
N ARG A 41 30.93 34.65 -1.11
CA ARG A 41 31.91 35.74 -1.27
C ARG A 41 33.31 35.20 -1.59
N SER A 42 33.79 34.19 -0.87
CA SER A 42 35.11 33.59 -1.10
C SER A 42 35.19 32.93 -2.49
N PHE A 43 34.19 32.13 -2.87
CA PHE A 43 34.13 31.55 -4.21
C PHE A 43 34.01 32.62 -5.31
N SER A 44 33.11 33.61 -5.18
CA SER A 44 32.99 34.67 -6.19
C SER A 44 34.29 35.47 -6.35
N ASN A 45 35.06 35.68 -5.29
CA ASN A 45 36.40 36.28 -5.37
C ASN A 45 37.40 35.35 -6.07
N ALA A 46 37.39 34.03 -5.81
CA ALA A 46 38.24 33.07 -6.52
C ALA A 46 37.95 33.07 -8.04
N PHE A 47 36.67 33.00 -8.44
CA PHE A 47 36.23 33.07 -9.84
C PHE A 47 36.59 34.40 -10.55
N ARG A 48 36.76 35.50 -9.81
CA ARG A 48 37.23 36.80 -10.35
C ARG A 48 38.72 36.84 -10.63
N LEU A 49 39.49 35.93 -10.03
CA LEU A 49 40.96 35.93 -10.02
C LEU A 49 41.57 34.81 -10.88
N GLY A 50 40.84 33.72 -11.11
CA GLY A 50 41.26 32.61 -11.95
C GLY A 50 40.13 31.64 -12.25
N GLU A 51 40.45 30.57 -12.97
CA GLU A 51 39.51 29.48 -13.21
C GLU A 51 39.34 28.60 -11.96
N VAL A 52 38.09 28.30 -11.63
CA VAL A 52 37.71 27.43 -10.51
C VAL A 52 37.11 26.15 -11.09
N PRO A 53 37.68 24.96 -10.83
CA PRO A 53 37.10 23.68 -11.25
C PRO A 53 35.71 23.43 -10.63
N LYS A 54 34.87 22.61 -11.28
CA LYS A 54 33.49 22.35 -10.81
C LYS A 54 33.46 21.52 -9.54
N GLU A 55 34.46 20.67 -9.36
CA GLU A 55 34.68 19.78 -8.23
C GLU A 55 34.89 20.60 -6.95
N CYS A 56 35.56 21.76 -7.06
CA CYS A 56 35.87 22.64 -5.94
C CYS A 56 34.64 23.35 -5.34
N ILE A 57 33.49 23.38 -6.03
CA ILE A 57 32.24 23.94 -5.48
C ILE A 57 31.31 22.87 -4.87
N SER A 58 31.72 21.60 -4.81
CA SER A 58 30.89 20.50 -4.28
C SER A 58 30.40 20.75 -2.85
N SER A 59 31.26 21.24 -1.96
CA SER A 59 30.87 21.60 -0.59
C SER A 59 29.87 22.77 -0.53
N LEU A 60 29.95 23.74 -1.46
CA LEU A 60 28.97 24.83 -1.58
C LEU A 60 27.61 24.30 -2.08
N VAL A 61 27.62 23.38 -3.04
CA VAL A 61 26.41 22.70 -3.53
C VAL A 61 25.68 21.96 -2.40
N GLU A 62 26.42 21.23 -1.56
CA GLU A 62 25.88 20.51 -0.41
C GLU A 62 25.35 21.46 0.68
N ALA A 63 26.07 22.53 0.98
CA ALA A 63 25.60 23.54 1.93
C ALA A 63 24.32 24.26 1.43
N CYS A 64 24.20 24.54 0.13
CA CYS A 64 22.98 25.09 -0.46
C CYS A 64 21.80 24.10 -0.38
N LEU A 65 22.06 22.82 -0.66
CA LEU A 65 21.07 21.75 -0.55
C LEU A 65 20.52 21.65 0.88
N GLU A 66 21.40 21.58 1.88
CA GLU A 66 21.00 21.42 3.28
C GLU A 66 20.26 22.65 3.82
N PHE A 67 20.69 23.86 3.45
CA PHE A 67 19.96 25.10 3.76
C PHE A 67 18.54 25.09 3.18
N GLN A 68 18.35 24.59 1.95
CA GLN A 68 17.02 24.51 1.34
C GLN A 68 16.17 23.37 1.94
N ARG A 69 16.77 22.24 2.33
CA ARG A 69 16.10 21.11 3.01
C ARG A 69 15.63 21.48 4.42
N THR A 70 16.42 22.24 5.17
CA THR A 70 16.02 22.76 6.48
C THR A 70 14.87 23.77 6.35
N LYS A 71 14.89 24.66 5.34
CA LYS A 71 13.76 25.55 5.00
C LYS A 71 12.48 24.76 4.68
N LEU A 72 12.55 23.81 3.76
CA LEU A 72 11.45 22.88 3.40
C LEU A 72 10.86 22.14 4.61
N SER A 73 11.72 21.74 5.55
CA SER A 73 11.33 21.02 6.76
C SER A 73 10.60 21.91 7.76
N ARG A 74 10.87 23.23 7.77
CA ARG A 74 10.16 24.21 8.60
C ARG A 74 8.80 24.54 8.01
N GLU A 75 8.73 24.80 6.70
CA GLU A 75 7.48 24.97 5.94
C GLU A 75 6.51 23.79 6.17
N LYS A 76 7.02 22.54 6.23
CA LYS A 76 6.23 21.32 6.53
C LYS A 76 5.63 21.28 7.94
N ARG A 77 6.20 21.98 8.92
CA ARG A 77 5.66 22.06 10.29
C ARG A 77 4.54 23.10 10.35
N GLU A 78 4.73 24.24 9.69
CA GLU A 78 3.79 25.37 9.63
C GLU A 78 2.47 24.97 8.91
N GLU A 79 2.54 24.18 7.84
CA GLU A 79 1.36 23.65 7.11
C GLU A 79 0.54 22.61 7.90
N ARG A 80 1.12 21.96 8.92
CA ARG A 80 0.39 20.93 9.71
C ARG A 80 -0.51 21.54 10.78
N SER A 81 -0.32 22.82 11.11
CA SER A 81 -1.09 23.54 12.13
C SER A 81 -2.42 24.14 11.63
N SER A 82 -2.76 24.01 10.34
CA SER A 82 -3.89 24.70 9.71
C SER A 82 -4.98 23.79 9.12
N VAL A 83 -4.98 22.48 9.41
CA VAL A 83 -5.96 21.53 8.87
C VAL A 83 -7.23 21.52 9.73
N GLY A 84 -8.31 22.09 9.19
CA GLY A 84 -9.67 21.99 9.74
C GLY A 84 -10.42 20.73 9.27
N ASP A 85 -11.70 20.65 9.63
CA ASP A 85 -12.57 19.49 9.38
C ASP A 85 -12.84 19.20 7.89
N LEU A 86 -12.94 17.93 7.52
CA LEU A 86 -12.76 17.45 6.14
C LEU A 86 -14.07 17.27 5.33
N GLY A 87 -14.13 17.95 4.18
CA GLY A 87 -15.23 17.91 3.22
C GLY A 87 -15.26 16.63 2.36
N GLU A 88 -16.40 16.37 1.71
CA GLU A 88 -16.59 15.17 0.85
C GLU A 88 -15.64 15.13 -0.35
N SER A 89 -15.30 16.29 -0.92
CA SER A 89 -14.33 16.39 -2.02
C SER A 89 -12.90 15.99 -1.63
N GLU A 90 -12.55 16.05 -0.34
CA GLU A 90 -11.19 15.76 0.12
C GLU A 90 -10.93 14.26 0.24
N VAL A 91 -11.97 13.46 0.56
CA VAL A 91 -11.87 11.98 0.57
C VAL A 91 -11.52 11.43 -0.82
N PHE A 92 -12.04 12.06 -1.87
CA PHE A 92 -11.73 11.71 -3.27
C PHE A 92 -10.55 12.50 -3.87
N SER A 93 -9.74 13.18 -3.05
CA SER A 93 -8.61 13.99 -3.53
C SER A 93 -7.27 13.26 -3.49
N CYS A 94 -6.47 13.46 -4.54
CA CYS A 94 -5.13 12.90 -4.65
C CYS A 94 -4.09 13.79 -3.97
N LEU A 95 -3.39 13.26 -2.97
CA LEU A 95 -2.37 14.00 -2.18
C LEU A 95 -1.14 14.50 -2.97
N LEU A 96 -0.98 14.08 -4.23
CA LEU A 96 0.09 14.59 -5.12
C LEU A 96 -0.32 15.89 -5.85
N CYS A 97 -1.61 16.05 -6.16
CA CYS A 97 -2.11 17.15 -7.01
C CYS A 97 -3.31 17.92 -6.44
N ASN A 98 -3.77 17.56 -5.23
CA ASN A 98 -4.91 18.13 -4.51
C ASN A 98 -6.17 18.32 -5.37
N CYS A 99 -6.33 17.48 -6.40
CA CYS A 99 -7.49 17.41 -7.27
C CYS A 99 -8.25 16.12 -6.97
N VAL A 100 -9.57 16.13 -7.24
CA VAL A 100 -10.38 14.92 -7.33
C VAL A 100 -9.74 13.92 -8.29
N PHE A 101 -9.72 12.63 -7.92
CA PHE A 101 -8.98 11.59 -8.62
C PHE A 101 -9.23 11.55 -10.14
N MET A 102 -8.18 11.81 -10.92
CA MET A 102 -8.13 11.47 -12.35
C MET A 102 -7.59 10.05 -12.47
N LYS A 103 -8.39 9.10 -13.00
CA LYS A 103 -7.98 7.69 -13.14
C LYS A 103 -7.39 7.15 -11.82
N PRO A 104 -8.19 6.96 -10.77
CA PRO A 104 -7.69 6.52 -9.46
C PRO A 104 -6.98 5.17 -9.56
N VAL A 105 -5.86 5.03 -8.86
CA VAL A 105 -5.02 3.82 -8.77
C VAL A 105 -4.69 3.61 -7.30
N THR A 106 -5.02 2.43 -6.78
CA THR A 106 -4.69 2.05 -5.40
C THR A 106 -3.36 1.30 -5.39
N LEU A 107 -2.40 1.81 -4.62
CA LEU A 107 -1.11 1.16 -4.40
C LEU A 107 -1.25 -0.05 -3.46
N SER A 108 -0.26 -0.93 -3.45
CA SER A 108 -0.20 -2.09 -2.54
C SER A 108 -0.23 -1.74 -1.05
N CYS A 109 0.05 -0.47 -0.69
CA CYS A 109 -0.07 0.06 0.66
C CYS A 109 -1.47 0.64 0.99
N GLY A 110 -2.50 0.34 0.18
CA GLY A 110 -3.90 0.77 0.42
C GLY A 110 -4.23 2.20 0.00
N HIS A 111 -3.22 3.03 -0.28
CA HIS A 111 -3.39 4.45 -0.62
C HIS A 111 -3.68 4.66 -2.10
N THR A 112 -4.59 5.58 -2.41
CA THR A 112 -5.07 5.84 -3.78
C THR A 112 -4.58 7.19 -4.30
N PHE A 113 -4.16 7.22 -5.57
CA PHE A 113 -3.60 8.38 -6.28
C PHE A 113 -4.12 8.43 -7.71
N CYS A 114 -3.91 9.54 -8.42
CA CYS A 114 -4.16 9.59 -9.87
C CYS A 114 -3.09 8.78 -10.62
N GLU A 115 -3.49 7.93 -11.58
CA GLU A 115 -2.58 7.22 -12.51
C GLU A 115 -1.55 8.17 -13.09
N VAL A 116 -2.02 9.30 -13.61
CA VAL A 116 -1.17 10.31 -14.26
C VAL A 116 -0.15 10.91 -13.29
N CYS A 117 -0.49 11.08 -12.01
CA CYS A 117 0.49 11.56 -11.02
C CYS A 117 1.59 10.52 -10.76
N LEU A 118 1.22 9.26 -10.57
CA LEU A 118 2.17 8.16 -10.35
C LEU A 118 3.07 7.94 -11.59
N SER A 119 2.49 7.96 -12.79
CA SER A 119 3.22 7.86 -14.06
C SER A 119 4.18 9.03 -14.29
N GLU A 120 3.79 10.26 -13.93
CA GLU A 120 4.66 11.43 -14.03
C GLU A 120 5.80 11.41 -13.00
N GLU A 121 5.55 11.03 -11.75
CA GLU A 121 6.59 10.86 -10.72
C GLU A 121 7.58 9.75 -11.11
N LYS A 122 7.09 8.59 -11.58
CA LYS A 122 7.93 7.50 -12.08
C LYS A 122 8.84 7.95 -13.23
N SER A 123 8.29 8.73 -14.15
CA SER A 123 9.03 9.27 -15.31
C SER A 123 10.05 10.35 -14.90
N PHE A 124 9.84 11.05 -13.79
CA PHE A 124 10.66 12.18 -13.34
C PHE A 124 11.77 11.78 -12.34
N ASN A 125 11.49 10.80 -11.48
CA ASN A 125 12.42 10.31 -10.45
C ASN A 125 13.05 8.95 -10.79
N GLY A 126 12.44 8.17 -11.71
CA GLY A 126 12.79 6.78 -12.00
C GLY A 126 12.08 5.76 -11.09
N PHE A 127 11.62 6.18 -9.91
CA PHE A 127 10.94 5.37 -8.90
C PHE A 127 9.69 6.09 -8.37
N VAL A 128 8.87 5.40 -7.57
CA VAL A 128 7.69 5.98 -6.89
C VAL A 128 7.65 5.54 -5.43
N GLU A 129 7.44 6.48 -4.52
CA GLU A 129 7.16 6.25 -3.10
C GLU A 129 5.77 6.79 -2.75
N CYS A 130 5.04 6.08 -1.89
CA CYS A 130 3.75 6.56 -1.39
C CYS A 130 3.97 7.76 -0.44
N CYS A 131 3.55 8.96 -0.84
CA CYS A 131 3.76 10.17 -0.03
C CYS A 131 3.00 10.20 1.32
N LYS A 132 2.05 9.27 1.55
CA LYS A 132 1.33 9.12 2.83
C LYS A 132 2.03 8.19 3.82
N CYS A 133 2.63 7.08 3.36
CA CYS A 133 3.23 6.07 4.26
C CYS A 133 4.73 5.80 4.05
N GLY A 134 5.37 6.36 3.02
CA GLY A 134 6.80 6.19 2.72
C GLY A 134 7.17 4.85 2.07
N ASN A 135 6.22 3.95 1.83
CA ASN A 135 6.53 2.67 1.17
C ASN A 135 6.87 2.90 -0.31
N ALA A 136 8.00 2.33 -0.75
CA ALA A 136 8.36 2.23 -2.16
C ALA A 136 7.34 1.37 -2.93
N VAL A 137 7.05 1.77 -4.16
CA VAL A 137 6.21 1.02 -5.10
C VAL A 137 7.12 0.19 -5.99
N ALA A 138 6.78 -1.09 -6.19
CA ALA A 138 7.60 -1.98 -7.02
C ALA A 138 7.68 -1.49 -8.48
N ASP A 139 8.89 -1.48 -9.06
CA ASP A 139 9.14 -0.93 -10.39
C ASP A 139 8.31 -1.56 -11.51
N ASN A 140 7.97 -2.85 -11.36
CA ASN A 140 7.15 -3.59 -12.32
C ASN A 140 5.64 -3.51 -12.05
N MET A 141 5.18 -2.74 -11.05
CA MET A 141 3.75 -2.57 -10.76
C MET A 141 3.07 -1.78 -11.89
N ALA A 142 2.03 -2.39 -12.47
CA ALA A 142 1.11 -1.70 -13.37
C ALA A 142 0.13 -0.82 -12.58
N PHE A 143 -0.07 0.41 -13.03
CA PHE A 143 -1.01 1.36 -12.42
C PHE A 143 -2.45 1.12 -12.92
N SER A 144 -3.04 -0.01 -12.52
CA SER A 144 -4.41 -0.37 -12.88
C SER A 144 -5.44 0.49 -12.17
N LEU A 145 -6.50 0.86 -12.90
CA LEU A 145 -7.55 1.74 -12.41
C LEU A 145 -8.40 1.08 -11.33
N ASN A 146 -8.55 1.72 -10.17
CA ASN A 146 -9.58 1.37 -9.21
C ASN A 146 -10.95 1.76 -9.78
N VAL A 147 -11.63 0.79 -10.41
CA VAL A 147 -12.90 1.01 -11.10
C VAL A 147 -13.99 1.48 -10.14
N LEU A 148 -13.98 0.99 -8.90
CA LEU A 148 -14.97 1.36 -7.88
C LEU A 148 -14.84 2.82 -7.45
N VAL A 149 -13.62 3.30 -7.15
CA VAL A 149 -13.38 4.71 -6.83
C VAL A 149 -13.68 5.60 -8.05
N MET A 150 -13.36 5.16 -9.27
CA MET A 150 -13.67 5.91 -10.49
C MET A 150 -15.19 6.08 -10.68
N ASN A 151 -15.96 5.00 -10.49
CA ASN A 151 -17.41 5.03 -10.59
C ASN A 151 -18.04 5.88 -9.48
N ALA A 152 -17.53 5.81 -8.25
CA ALA A 152 -17.97 6.66 -7.14
C ALA A 152 -17.75 8.15 -7.45
N VAL A 153 -16.58 8.53 -7.95
CA VAL A 153 -16.30 9.91 -8.39
C VAL A 153 -17.22 10.33 -9.54
N GLN A 154 -17.49 9.45 -10.51
CA GLN A 154 -18.40 9.74 -11.62
C GLN A 154 -19.85 9.95 -11.15
N LYS A 155 -20.34 9.10 -10.24
CA LYS A 155 -21.72 9.15 -9.71
C LYS A 155 -21.88 10.36 -8.80
N TRP A 156 -21.03 10.50 -7.78
CA TRP A 156 -21.19 11.48 -6.69
C TRP A 156 -20.62 12.86 -6.99
N LEU A 157 -19.58 12.98 -7.81
CA LEU A 157 -18.91 14.25 -8.14
C LEU A 157 -18.92 14.53 -9.66
N PRO A 158 -20.09 14.51 -10.35
CA PRO A 158 -20.17 14.49 -11.81
C PRO A 158 -19.54 15.72 -12.48
N ASN A 159 -19.62 16.89 -11.85
CA ASN A 159 -18.99 18.12 -12.36
C ASN A 159 -17.45 18.05 -12.32
N GLU A 160 -16.88 17.54 -11.23
CA GLU A 160 -15.43 17.34 -11.13
C GLU A 160 -14.96 16.16 -11.99
N PHE A 161 -15.78 15.13 -12.18
CA PHE A 161 -15.49 14.05 -13.13
C PHE A 161 -15.43 14.56 -14.58
N GLN A 162 -16.42 15.34 -15.05
CA GLN A 162 -16.39 15.98 -16.37
C GLN A 162 -15.16 16.89 -16.55
N LYS A 163 -14.77 17.61 -15.49
CA LYS A 163 -13.55 18.41 -15.47
C LYS A 163 -12.29 17.53 -15.61
N GLN A 164 -12.18 16.43 -14.87
CA GLN A 164 -11.08 15.45 -15.02
C GLN A 164 -11.04 14.86 -16.44
N GLU A 165 -12.20 14.56 -17.04
CA GLU A 165 -12.28 14.04 -18.40
C GLU A 165 -11.76 15.07 -19.43
N LYS A 166 -12.16 16.34 -19.31
CA LYS A 166 -11.66 17.43 -20.16
C LYS A 166 -10.14 17.63 -20.04
N LYS A 167 -9.58 17.47 -18.83
CA LYS A 167 -8.11 17.46 -18.63
C LYS A 167 -7.43 16.34 -19.40
N LEU A 168 -7.97 15.11 -19.31
CA LEU A 168 -7.42 13.95 -20.01
C LEU A 168 -7.49 14.12 -21.54
N ARG A 169 -8.56 14.72 -22.08
CA ARG A 169 -8.63 15.09 -23.50
C ARG A 169 -7.53 16.10 -23.88
N GLY A 170 -7.34 17.15 -23.09
CA GLY A 170 -6.25 18.12 -23.27
C GLY A 170 -4.85 17.50 -23.21
N MET A 171 -4.65 16.56 -22.29
CA MET A 171 -3.40 15.79 -22.16
C MET A 171 -3.16 14.89 -23.38
N ASN A 172 -4.20 14.27 -23.94
CA ASN A 172 -4.07 13.48 -25.17
C ASN A 172 -3.65 14.35 -26.36
N TYR A 173 -4.26 15.53 -26.55
CA TYR A 173 -3.81 16.49 -27.57
C TYR A 173 -2.34 16.91 -27.37
N PHE A 174 -1.95 17.14 -26.12
CA PHE A 174 -0.56 17.49 -25.76
C PHE A 174 0.44 16.37 -26.10
N ILE A 175 0.08 15.10 -25.82
CA ILE A 175 0.88 13.92 -26.19
C ILE A 175 0.96 13.76 -27.71
N MET A 176 -0.13 14.03 -28.43
CA MET A 176 -0.17 14.07 -29.91
C MET A 176 0.53 15.29 -30.51
N ASN A 177 1.12 16.16 -29.68
CA ASN A 177 1.77 17.43 -30.06
C ASN A 177 0.84 18.45 -30.75
N ASP A 178 -0.48 18.30 -30.65
CA ASP A 178 -1.44 19.37 -30.96
C ASP A 178 -1.54 20.34 -29.79
N LEU A 179 -0.53 21.20 -29.69
CA LEU A 179 -0.37 22.14 -28.58
C LEU A 179 -1.50 23.17 -28.52
N LYS A 180 -2.14 23.50 -29.65
CA LYS A 180 -3.24 24.48 -29.68
C LYS A 180 -4.50 23.91 -29.05
N SER A 181 -4.96 22.75 -29.53
CA SER A 181 -6.13 22.07 -28.96
C SER A 181 -5.93 21.69 -27.48
N ALA A 182 -4.69 21.38 -27.09
CA ALA A 182 -4.32 21.18 -25.69
C ALA A 182 -4.49 22.47 -24.86
N ILE A 183 -3.92 23.60 -25.30
CA ILE A 183 -4.02 24.90 -24.63
C ILE A 183 -5.49 25.34 -24.51
N ASP A 184 -6.31 25.17 -25.55
CA ASP A 184 -7.73 25.51 -25.54
C ASP A 184 -8.50 24.62 -24.54
N SER A 185 -8.18 23.33 -24.49
CA SER A 185 -8.76 22.38 -23.53
C SER A 185 -8.44 22.78 -22.09
N PHE A 186 -7.16 23.05 -21.77
CA PHE A 186 -6.72 23.46 -20.44
C PHE A 186 -7.27 24.84 -20.03
N SER A 187 -7.29 25.81 -20.96
CA SER A 187 -7.87 27.14 -20.72
C SER A 187 -9.37 27.08 -20.49
N GLY A 188 -10.06 26.17 -21.19
CA GLY A 188 -11.46 25.84 -20.98
C GLY A 188 -11.77 25.08 -19.67
N VAL A 189 -10.75 24.67 -18.90
CA VAL A 189 -10.90 24.22 -17.50
C VAL A 189 -10.57 25.38 -16.56
N LEU A 190 -9.44 26.07 -16.79
CA LEU A 190 -8.96 27.16 -15.94
C LEU A 190 -9.89 28.39 -15.89
N SER A 191 -10.70 28.60 -16.93
CA SER A 191 -11.78 29.61 -16.94
C SER A 191 -12.92 29.32 -15.95
N LYS A 192 -13.12 28.05 -15.57
CA LYS A 192 -14.10 27.64 -14.54
C LYS A 192 -13.46 27.43 -13.16
N SER A 193 -12.19 27.02 -13.12
CA SER A 193 -11.43 26.81 -11.89
C SER A 193 -10.00 27.31 -12.07
N SER A 194 -9.72 28.55 -11.63
CA SER A 194 -8.46 29.27 -11.92
C SER A 194 -7.19 28.62 -11.38
N ASN A 195 -7.32 27.72 -10.41
CA ASN A 195 -6.23 27.16 -9.61
C ASN A 195 -6.03 25.65 -9.86
N ASP A 196 -6.25 25.17 -11.09
CA ASP A 196 -6.07 23.75 -11.41
C ASP A 196 -4.61 23.42 -11.74
N PHE A 197 -3.93 22.73 -10.82
CA PHE A 197 -2.50 22.41 -10.89
C PHE A 197 -2.09 21.73 -12.20
N HIS A 198 -2.81 20.68 -12.61
CA HIS A 198 -2.47 19.93 -13.82
C HIS A 198 -2.63 20.76 -15.09
N CYS A 199 -3.71 21.53 -15.19
CA CYS A 199 -3.94 22.41 -16.34
C CYS A 199 -2.83 23.48 -16.45
N LEU A 200 -2.46 24.13 -15.35
CA LEU A 200 -1.36 25.10 -15.32
C LEU A 200 -0.03 24.44 -15.70
N SER A 201 0.27 23.30 -15.09
CA SER A 201 1.50 22.53 -15.33
C SER A 201 1.64 22.12 -16.82
N TRP A 202 0.63 21.51 -17.44
CA TRP A 202 0.69 21.09 -18.84
C TRP A 202 0.57 22.26 -19.83
N ARG A 203 -0.25 23.27 -19.54
CA ARG A 203 -0.36 24.46 -20.40
C ARG A 203 0.94 25.27 -20.41
N SER A 204 1.67 25.34 -19.30
CA SER A 204 3.01 25.95 -19.25
C SER A 204 4.02 25.24 -20.17
N ASP A 205 3.98 23.90 -20.26
CA ASP A 205 4.83 23.11 -21.16
C ASP A 205 4.45 23.35 -22.63
N ALA A 206 3.14 23.40 -22.93
CA ALA A 206 2.65 23.73 -24.27
C ALA A 206 3.09 25.14 -24.72
N PHE A 207 2.95 26.15 -23.86
CA PHE A 207 3.44 27.50 -24.13
C PHE A 207 4.97 27.56 -24.29
N LEU A 208 5.72 26.81 -23.48
CA LEU A 208 7.18 26.69 -23.59
C LEU A 208 7.60 26.14 -24.97
N ARG A 209 6.95 25.06 -25.43
CA ARG A 209 7.17 24.47 -26.76
C ARG A 209 6.81 25.43 -27.91
N LEU A 210 5.76 26.24 -27.74
CA LEU A 210 5.39 27.33 -28.65
C LEU A 210 6.26 28.59 -28.49
N ARG A 211 7.30 28.57 -27.64
CA ARG A 211 8.21 29.69 -27.33
C ARG A 211 7.53 30.93 -26.70
N GLN A 212 6.30 30.79 -26.20
CA GLN A 212 5.53 31.81 -25.50
C GLN A 212 5.92 31.86 -24.01
N LEU A 213 7.16 32.29 -23.76
CA LEU A 213 7.81 32.14 -22.44
C LEU A 213 7.07 32.87 -21.30
N GLU A 214 6.49 34.04 -21.55
CA GLU A 214 5.76 34.83 -20.53
C GLU A 214 4.52 34.10 -19.99
N LEU A 215 3.74 33.52 -20.89
CA LEU A 215 2.57 32.72 -20.55
C LEU A 215 2.98 31.41 -19.85
N ALA A 216 4.07 30.78 -20.31
CA ALA A 216 4.63 29.60 -19.67
C ALA A 216 5.07 29.89 -18.22
N LEU A 217 5.78 31.00 -18.00
CA LEU A 217 6.26 31.41 -16.67
C LEU A 217 5.09 31.74 -15.72
N ARG A 218 4.10 32.48 -16.20
CA ARG A 218 2.89 32.80 -15.42
C ARG A 218 2.16 31.55 -14.93
N ASP A 219 1.99 30.57 -15.80
CA ASP A 219 1.30 29.32 -15.46
C ASP A 219 2.11 28.45 -14.48
N ILE A 220 3.41 28.28 -14.72
CA ILE A 220 4.25 27.45 -13.83
C ILE A 220 4.46 28.11 -12.46
N ASP A 221 4.50 29.44 -12.38
CA ASP A 221 4.54 30.16 -11.10
C ASP A 221 3.27 29.95 -10.28
N GLN A 222 2.11 29.91 -10.94
CA GLN A 222 0.86 29.55 -10.26
C GLN A 222 0.88 28.07 -9.82
N ALA A 223 1.33 27.14 -10.67
CA ALA A 223 1.44 25.73 -10.31
C ALA A 223 2.39 25.48 -9.12
N CYS A 224 3.55 26.14 -9.08
CA CYS A 224 4.51 26.06 -7.97
C CYS A 224 3.96 26.65 -6.66
N ARG A 225 3.09 27.68 -6.72
CA ARG A 225 2.40 28.21 -5.53
C ARG A 225 1.32 27.27 -5.00
N LEU A 226 0.61 26.57 -5.89
CA LEU A 226 -0.39 25.57 -5.51
C LEU A 226 0.25 24.30 -4.94
N HIS A 227 1.40 23.87 -5.47
CA HIS A 227 2.14 22.69 -5.02
C HIS A 227 3.62 22.99 -4.71
N PRO A 228 3.92 23.57 -3.52
CA PRO A 228 5.29 23.92 -3.10
C PRO A 228 6.27 22.75 -2.94
N ARG A 229 5.81 21.51 -3.14
CA ARG A 229 6.59 20.26 -3.12
C ARG A 229 6.67 19.53 -4.47
N SER A 230 6.09 20.07 -5.54
CA SER A 230 6.21 19.45 -6.87
C SER A 230 7.60 19.73 -7.48
N ALA A 231 8.54 18.81 -7.32
CA ALA A 231 9.90 18.93 -7.85
C ALA A 231 9.91 19.21 -9.35
N LYS A 232 9.09 18.46 -10.11
CA LYS A 232 8.85 18.65 -11.55
C LYS A 232 8.40 20.07 -11.93
N SER A 233 7.57 20.71 -11.10
CA SER A 233 7.09 22.07 -11.39
C SER A 233 8.22 23.10 -11.23
N PHE A 234 9.03 22.96 -10.17
CA PHE A 234 10.24 23.77 -10.00
C PHE A 234 11.29 23.52 -11.09
N TYR A 235 11.44 22.27 -11.55
CA TYR A 235 12.29 21.95 -12.70
C TYR A 235 11.82 22.67 -13.97
N ARG A 236 10.52 22.57 -14.31
CA ARG A 236 9.98 23.27 -15.49
C ARG A 236 10.10 24.79 -15.36
N LYS A 237 9.91 25.35 -14.16
CA LYS A 237 10.17 26.77 -13.87
C LYS A 237 11.62 27.15 -14.16
N ALA A 238 12.60 26.38 -13.70
CA ALA A 238 14.01 26.60 -14.01
C ALA A 238 14.27 26.59 -15.53
N VAL A 239 13.77 25.58 -16.25
CA VAL A 239 13.94 25.50 -17.72
C VAL A 239 13.34 26.70 -18.46
N ILE A 240 12.16 27.20 -18.03
CA ILE A 240 11.53 28.40 -18.61
C ILE A 240 12.38 29.65 -18.34
N LEU A 241 12.87 29.81 -17.11
CA LEU A 241 13.69 30.96 -16.69
C LEU A 241 15.07 30.98 -17.35
N ALA A 242 15.72 29.82 -17.50
CA ALA A 242 16.96 29.69 -18.27
C ALA A 242 16.78 30.16 -19.72
N LYS A 243 15.69 29.75 -20.38
CA LYS A 243 15.34 30.19 -21.75
C LYS A 243 14.98 31.67 -21.86
N PHE A 244 14.54 32.30 -20.77
CA PHE A 244 14.41 33.75 -20.69
C PHE A 244 15.77 34.43 -20.61
N ALA A 245 16.66 33.96 -19.72
CA ALA A 245 18.00 34.49 -19.59
C ALA A 245 18.83 34.34 -20.88
N GLU A 246 18.65 33.26 -21.64
CA GLU A 246 19.23 33.10 -22.99
C GLU A 246 18.83 34.23 -23.95
N LYS A 247 17.61 34.79 -23.83
CA LYS A 247 17.12 35.88 -24.69
C LYS A 247 17.50 37.27 -24.17
N GLU A 248 17.39 37.50 -22.87
CA GLU A 248 17.71 38.79 -22.22
C GLU A 248 19.22 39.02 -22.08
N GLY A 249 20.00 37.95 -22.16
CA GLY A 249 21.45 37.98 -22.03
C GLY A 249 21.94 37.58 -20.63
N ILE A 250 23.26 37.40 -20.59
CA ILE A 250 24.04 36.73 -19.55
C ILE A 250 23.90 37.33 -18.13
N LEU A 251 23.43 38.57 -18.01
CA LEU A 251 23.27 39.31 -16.76
C LEU A 251 21.82 39.37 -16.23
N SER A 252 20.89 38.59 -16.80
CA SER A 252 19.48 38.63 -16.39
C SER A 252 19.23 38.06 -14.98
N THR A 253 18.37 38.76 -14.24
CA THR A 253 17.77 38.29 -12.97
C THR A 253 17.06 36.93 -13.09
N ARG A 254 16.58 36.60 -14.30
CA ARG A 254 15.94 35.30 -14.59
C ARG A 254 16.92 34.14 -14.45
N HIS A 255 18.22 34.36 -14.63
CA HIS A 255 19.23 33.33 -14.36
C HIS A 255 19.33 33.02 -12.86
N GLU A 256 19.34 34.03 -11.99
CA GLU A 256 19.32 33.83 -10.53
C GLU A 256 18.05 33.06 -10.09
N GLU A 257 16.88 33.47 -10.59
CA GLU A 257 15.61 32.79 -10.32
C GLU A 257 15.62 31.33 -10.83
N SER A 258 16.27 31.06 -11.97
CA SER A 258 16.43 29.71 -12.53
C SER A 258 17.26 28.81 -11.60
N VAL A 259 18.42 29.30 -11.14
CA VAL A 259 19.29 28.54 -10.21
C VAL A 259 18.56 28.23 -8.91
N ILE A 260 17.74 29.15 -8.40
CA ILE A 260 16.96 28.95 -7.16
C ILE A 260 15.80 27.97 -7.37
N ALA A 261 15.11 28.01 -8.51
CA ALA A 261 14.10 27.02 -8.86
C ALA A 261 14.72 25.61 -9.00
N LEU A 262 15.90 25.51 -9.61
CA LEU A 262 16.64 24.26 -9.74
C LEU A 262 17.13 23.72 -8.38
N LEU A 263 17.61 24.59 -7.48
CA LEU A 263 17.92 24.23 -6.10
C LEU A 263 16.70 23.68 -5.36
N ARG A 264 15.52 24.30 -5.52
CA ARG A 264 14.27 23.79 -4.94
C ARG A 264 13.92 22.40 -5.48
N CYS A 265 14.05 22.18 -6.80
CA CYS A 265 13.88 20.85 -7.40
C CYS A 265 14.84 19.82 -6.80
N TYR A 266 16.15 20.10 -6.78
CA TYR A 266 17.16 19.19 -6.23
C TYR A 266 16.93 18.90 -4.74
N SER A 267 16.52 19.90 -3.94
CA SER A 267 16.19 19.71 -2.52
C SER A 267 14.97 18.83 -2.24
N LEU A 268 14.08 18.67 -3.23
CA LEU A 268 12.94 17.75 -3.17
C LEU A 268 13.30 16.33 -3.64
N VAL A 269 14.34 16.17 -4.47
CA VAL A 269 14.84 14.87 -4.96
C VAL A 269 16.36 14.77 -4.74
N PRO A 270 16.84 14.75 -3.47
CA PRO A 270 18.24 14.94 -3.12
C PRO A 270 19.16 13.78 -3.56
N ASN A 271 18.60 12.61 -3.84
CA ASN A 271 19.36 11.42 -4.26
C ASN A 271 19.61 11.39 -5.79
N SER A 272 19.11 12.37 -6.55
CA SER A 272 19.26 12.42 -8.01
C SER A 272 20.61 13.02 -8.42
N HIS A 273 21.49 12.17 -8.97
CA HIS A 273 22.77 12.60 -9.55
C HIS A 273 22.58 13.66 -10.64
N ARG A 274 21.59 13.46 -11.52
CA ARG A 274 21.23 14.39 -12.59
C ARG A 274 20.94 15.80 -12.07
N TYR A 275 20.10 15.93 -11.04
CA TYR A 275 19.76 17.26 -10.52
C TYR A 275 20.91 17.90 -9.72
N ARG A 276 21.80 17.08 -9.12
CA ARG A 276 23.08 17.55 -8.57
C ARG A 276 23.96 18.15 -9.66
N GLU A 277 24.14 17.46 -10.79
CA GLU A 277 24.96 17.93 -11.92
C GLU A 277 24.38 19.19 -12.58
N GLU A 278 23.09 19.19 -12.95
CA GLU A 278 22.43 20.35 -13.56
C GLU A 278 22.48 21.58 -12.63
N PHE A 279 22.30 21.40 -11.32
CA PHE A 279 22.44 22.48 -10.34
C PHE A 279 23.90 22.96 -10.18
N THR A 280 24.87 22.03 -10.12
CA THR A 280 26.30 22.36 -10.01
C THR A 280 26.76 23.18 -11.22
N GLU A 281 26.35 22.80 -12.42
CA GLU A 281 26.64 23.54 -13.66
C GLU A 281 26.04 24.95 -13.62
N SER A 282 24.76 25.06 -13.27
CA SER A 282 24.05 26.34 -13.21
C SER A 282 24.64 27.28 -12.14
N LEU A 283 25.04 26.73 -11.00
CA LEU A 283 25.73 27.47 -9.94
C LEU A 283 27.15 27.89 -10.34
N HIS A 284 27.89 27.04 -11.05
CA HIS A 284 29.22 27.38 -11.60
C HIS A 284 29.14 28.56 -12.55
N GLN A 285 28.15 28.57 -13.45
CA GLN A 285 27.92 29.67 -14.39
C GLN A 285 27.59 30.97 -13.65
N LEU A 286 26.68 30.94 -12.67
CA LEU A 286 26.31 32.10 -11.85
C LEU A 286 27.49 32.71 -11.07
N LEU A 287 28.47 31.91 -10.65
CA LEU A 287 29.65 32.37 -9.91
C LEU A 287 30.71 33.05 -10.79
N ARG A 288 30.65 32.92 -12.13
CA ARG A 288 31.65 33.52 -13.03
C ARG A 288 31.61 35.05 -13.00
N PRO A 289 32.73 35.76 -13.20
CA PRO A 289 32.82 37.21 -13.00
C PRO A 289 31.90 38.04 -13.89
N LYS A 290 31.46 37.51 -15.04
CA LYS A 290 30.45 38.13 -15.92
C LYS A 290 29.01 38.10 -15.38
N PHE A 291 28.76 37.47 -14.23
CA PHE A 291 27.42 37.16 -13.70
C PHE A 291 27.17 37.64 -12.25
N THR A 292 28.22 38.02 -11.50
CA THR A 292 28.15 38.13 -10.02
C THR A 292 27.70 39.50 -9.48
N ASN A 293 26.44 39.61 -9.05
CA ASN A 293 26.00 40.64 -8.09
C ASN A 293 25.70 40.01 -6.72
N ILE A 294 26.76 39.75 -5.95
CA ILE A 294 26.76 39.00 -4.68
C ILE A 294 25.69 39.51 -3.69
N SER A 295 25.48 40.83 -3.60
CA SER A 295 24.48 41.43 -2.71
C SER A 295 23.04 41.08 -3.12
N ARG A 296 22.78 40.92 -4.42
CA ARG A 296 21.47 40.57 -4.97
C ARG A 296 21.21 39.08 -4.86
N THR A 297 22.14 38.23 -5.28
CA THR A 297 22.01 36.77 -5.18
C THR A 297 21.72 36.33 -3.73
N MET A 298 22.40 36.95 -2.75
CA MET A 298 22.15 36.71 -1.32
C MET A 298 20.83 37.31 -0.81
N SER A 299 20.27 38.33 -1.47
CA SER A 299 18.92 38.83 -1.17
C SER A 299 17.87 37.83 -1.64
N VAL A 300 17.95 37.35 -2.88
CA VAL A 300 16.97 36.40 -3.45
C VAL A 300 17.00 35.04 -2.74
N LEU A 301 18.20 34.52 -2.39
CA LEU A 301 18.33 33.32 -1.55
C LEU A 301 17.70 33.48 -0.15
N LYS A 302 17.61 34.72 0.37
CA LYS A 302 17.01 35.05 1.66
C LYS A 302 15.54 35.49 1.57
N GLN A 303 14.95 35.62 0.37
CA GLN A 303 13.59 36.16 0.27
C GLN A 303 12.55 35.23 0.89
N ASN A 304 11.71 35.84 1.74
CA ASN A 304 10.51 35.26 2.30
C ASN A 304 9.35 35.54 1.35
N HIS A 305 8.61 34.51 0.94
CA HIS A 305 7.21 34.73 0.56
C HIS A 305 6.38 34.75 1.85
N SER A 306 6.40 35.88 2.54
CA SER A 306 5.33 36.23 3.47
C SER A 306 4.07 36.51 2.65
N GLY A 307 3.01 35.72 2.84
CA GLY A 307 1.71 36.05 2.30
C GLY A 307 1.21 37.35 2.93
N GLY A 308 0.89 38.34 2.10
CA GLY A 308 0.41 39.65 2.52
C GLY A 308 0.10 40.49 1.30
N SER A 309 -1.10 41.05 1.26
CA SER A 309 -1.58 41.93 0.20
C SER A 309 -0.82 43.26 0.21
N GLU A 310 -0.34 43.72 -0.95
CA GLU A 310 -0.49 45.10 -1.45
C GLU A 310 0.26 45.30 -2.79
N PHE A 311 -0.40 45.93 -3.76
CA PHE A 311 0.25 46.56 -4.91
C PHE A 311 0.58 48.01 -4.55
N PRO A 312 1.82 48.49 -4.74
CA PRO A 312 2.07 49.91 -4.85
C PRO A 312 1.75 50.37 -6.28
N HIS A 313 0.70 51.18 -6.42
CA HIS A 313 0.49 51.99 -7.63
C HIS A 313 1.65 52.99 -7.80
N THR A 314 2.03 53.27 -9.04
CA THR A 314 2.78 54.50 -9.40
C THR A 314 1.95 55.31 -10.41
N PRO A 315 1.81 56.64 -10.22
CA PRO A 315 0.94 57.46 -11.05
C PRO A 315 1.65 58.13 -12.23
N ILE A 316 0.88 58.31 -13.31
CA ILE A 316 0.95 59.39 -14.30
C ILE A 316 2.31 59.62 -15.01
N LEU A 317 2.32 59.31 -16.31
CA LEU A 317 2.88 60.25 -17.29
C LEU A 317 1.96 60.31 -18.52
N SER A 318 1.17 61.38 -18.56
CA SER A 318 0.29 61.75 -19.67
C SER A 318 1.08 62.47 -20.77
N GLY A 319 0.71 62.20 -22.04
CA GLY A 319 1.04 63.07 -23.16
C GLY A 319 2.23 62.62 -24.02
N LEU A 320 1.93 61.84 -25.06
CA LEU A 320 2.42 62.08 -26.42
C LEU A 320 1.31 61.66 -27.39
N ASP A 321 1.03 62.52 -28.37
CA ASP A 321 -0.20 62.48 -29.16
C ASP A 321 -0.24 61.36 -30.21
N LEU A 322 -1.44 60.79 -30.39
CA LEU A 322 -1.81 60.00 -31.55
C LEU A 322 -2.35 60.94 -32.64
N PRO A 323 -1.85 60.88 -33.89
CA PRO A 323 -2.63 61.31 -35.04
C PRO A 323 -3.79 60.33 -35.21
N HIS A 324 -5.02 60.84 -35.11
CA HIS A 324 -6.16 60.17 -35.74
C HIS A 324 -5.91 60.08 -37.25
N ASP A 325 -6.26 58.95 -37.87
CA ASP A 325 -7.26 59.07 -38.93
C ASP A 325 -8.13 57.82 -39.08
N ASN A 326 -9.33 58.03 -39.61
CA ASN A 326 -10.34 57.01 -39.82
C ASN A 326 -10.11 56.27 -41.13
N THR A 327 -10.52 54.99 -41.21
CA THR A 327 -11.36 54.53 -42.33
C THR A 327 -11.99 53.16 -42.08
N SER A 328 -13.25 53.04 -42.48
CA SER A 328 -14.04 51.80 -42.51
C SER A 328 -13.97 51.13 -43.88
N ALA A 329 -13.76 49.81 -43.94
CA ALA A 329 -14.26 48.88 -44.97
C ALA A 329 -13.98 47.43 -44.51
N ASN A 330 -14.93 46.50 -44.34
CA ASN A 330 -15.96 45.95 -45.22
C ASN A 330 -15.53 44.67 -45.99
N CYS A 331 -16.14 43.54 -45.62
CA CYS A 331 -16.52 42.34 -46.39
C CYS A 331 -15.58 41.65 -47.43
N GLY A 332 -15.62 40.31 -47.45
CA GLY A 332 -15.28 39.47 -48.64
C GLY A 332 -14.44 38.23 -48.31
N LYS A 333 -15.00 37.05 -47.99
CA LYS A 333 -15.59 36.01 -48.89
C LYS A 333 -14.68 35.43 -49.99
N ALA A 334 -14.31 34.15 -49.78
CA ALA A 334 -14.11 33.09 -50.78
C ALA A 334 -12.87 33.22 -51.73
N LYS A 335 -12.37 32.17 -52.42
CA LYS A 335 -12.87 30.82 -52.76
C LYS A 335 -11.74 29.77 -52.65
N GLY A 336 -12.09 28.47 -52.68
CA GLY A 336 -11.16 27.35 -53.00
C GLY A 336 -10.89 27.24 -54.52
N PRO A 337 -10.63 26.05 -55.13
CA PRO A 337 -10.78 24.67 -54.64
C PRO A 337 -9.46 23.85 -54.70
N VAL A 338 -9.45 22.53 -54.43
CA VAL A 338 -9.42 21.41 -55.41
C VAL A 338 -9.52 20.11 -54.54
N SER A 339 -10.55 19.25 -54.58
CA SER A 339 -10.95 18.26 -55.61
C SER A 339 -9.84 17.21 -55.85
N ASN A 340 -9.98 15.87 -55.89
CA ASN A 340 -11.07 14.86 -55.87
C ASN A 340 -10.32 13.49 -55.71
N LYS A 341 -10.71 12.42 -55.01
CA LYS A 341 -11.86 11.47 -55.10
C LYS A 341 -11.72 10.47 -53.93
N ARG A 342 -12.76 10.07 -53.18
CA ARG A 342 -13.84 9.06 -53.48
C ARG A 342 -13.31 7.61 -53.42
N ILE A 343 -13.72 6.76 -52.45
CA ILE A 343 -14.80 5.72 -52.51
C ILE A 343 -14.63 4.90 -51.19
N GLN A 344 -15.63 4.43 -50.41
CA GLN A 344 -17.09 4.63 -50.35
C GLN A 344 -17.63 4.29 -48.93
N LYS A 345 -18.97 4.15 -48.77
CA LYS A 345 -19.69 3.49 -47.66
C LYS A 345 -20.45 2.25 -48.20
N ILE A 346 -20.81 1.32 -47.33
CA ILE A 346 -21.99 0.46 -47.46
C ILE A 346 -22.76 0.50 -46.13
N THR A 347 -24.09 0.47 -46.18
CA THR A 347 -25.02 0.60 -45.05
C THR A 347 -26.22 -0.35 -45.22
N ASP A 348 -26.75 -0.85 -44.10
CA ASP A 348 -28.09 -1.44 -43.88
C ASP A 348 -28.41 -2.76 -44.65
N SER A 349 -29.37 -3.63 -44.27
CA SER A 349 -30.57 -3.46 -43.43
C SER A 349 -31.06 -4.76 -42.74
N LYS A 350 -31.75 -4.60 -41.60
CA LYS A 350 -33.00 -5.25 -41.12
C LYS A 350 -33.39 -6.70 -41.52
N THR A 351 -33.89 -7.46 -40.53
CA THR A 351 -35.30 -7.99 -40.53
C THR A 351 -35.80 -8.23 -39.08
N SER A 352 -37.09 -8.59 -38.90
CA SER A 352 -37.91 -8.31 -37.69
C SER A 352 -38.84 -9.46 -37.27
N SER A 353 -39.70 -9.20 -36.25
CA SER A 353 -40.91 -9.95 -35.79
C SER A 353 -40.74 -10.90 -34.57
N THR A 354 -41.69 -11.12 -33.64
CA THR A 354 -42.96 -10.42 -33.22
C THR A 354 -43.46 -11.00 -31.88
N SER A 355 -44.30 -10.24 -31.13
CA SER A 355 -45.26 -10.71 -30.06
C SER A 355 -44.67 -11.39 -28.79
N SER A 356 -45.21 -11.22 -27.57
CA SER A 356 -46.64 -11.23 -27.19
C SER A 356 -46.95 -10.42 -25.91
N GLN A 357 -48.22 -10.12 -25.69
CA GLN A 357 -48.77 -9.45 -24.50
C GLN A 357 -48.86 -10.39 -23.29
N ASN A 358 -48.85 -9.83 -22.06
CA ASN A 358 -49.78 -10.27 -21.01
C ASN A 358 -49.95 -9.20 -19.91
N ASP A 359 -50.99 -9.37 -19.09
CA ASP A 359 -51.84 -8.26 -18.63
C ASP A 359 -52.25 -8.38 -17.13
N LYS A 360 -52.63 -7.27 -16.51
CA LYS A 360 -53.43 -7.11 -15.25
C LYS A 360 -52.91 -7.61 -13.87
N ARG A 361 -52.80 -6.65 -12.92
CA ARG A 361 -53.60 -6.44 -11.66
C ARG A 361 -52.81 -5.44 -10.77
N GLY A 362 -53.34 -4.32 -10.27
CA GLY A 362 -54.49 -4.13 -9.36
C GLY A 362 -53.98 -4.21 -7.91
N MET A 363 -54.12 -3.23 -6.98
CA MET A 363 -55.09 -2.14 -6.74
C MET A 363 -54.36 -0.88 -6.20
N GLU A 364 -54.81 0.37 -6.41
CA GLU A 364 -55.75 1.17 -5.56
C GLU A 364 -55.38 1.21 -4.05
N LYS A 365 -55.47 2.30 -3.26
CA LYS A 365 -56.16 3.63 -3.27
C LYS A 365 -55.50 4.47 -2.13
N ALA A 366 -55.72 5.76 -1.87
CA ALA A 366 -56.49 6.85 -2.49
C ALA A 366 -55.84 8.20 -2.10
N ALA A 367 -56.18 9.28 -2.81
CA ALA A 367 -55.79 10.64 -2.46
C ALA A 367 -56.74 11.30 -1.43
N THR A 368 -56.25 12.28 -0.68
CA THR A 368 -57.09 13.38 -0.19
C THR A 368 -56.28 14.68 -0.25
N SER A 369 -56.87 15.68 -0.89
CA SER A 369 -56.23 16.94 -1.30
C SER A 369 -56.66 18.14 -0.46
N ILE A 370 -55.91 19.24 -0.63
CA ILE A 370 -56.18 20.67 -0.32
C ILE A 370 -55.45 21.12 0.97
N SER A 371 -54.68 22.23 1.02
CA SER A 371 -54.63 23.45 0.18
C SER A 371 -53.22 24.02 -0.07
N ASN A 372 -53.05 24.74 -1.19
CA ASN A 372 -51.88 25.59 -1.47
C ASN A 372 -51.75 26.80 -0.52
N THR A 373 -50.52 27.09 -0.08
CA THR A 373 -49.99 28.48 -0.02
C THR A 373 -48.54 28.48 -0.48
N GLY A 374 -48.24 29.18 -1.57
CA GLY A 374 -46.92 29.10 -2.20
C GLY A 374 -45.85 29.95 -1.51
N LYS A 375 -44.64 29.40 -1.40
CA LYS A 375 -43.37 30.13 -1.47
C LYS A 375 -42.42 29.36 -2.38
N SER A 376 -41.86 30.06 -3.36
CA SER A 376 -40.94 29.49 -4.35
C SER A 376 -39.55 29.32 -3.74
N GLU A 377 -39.34 28.21 -3.03
CA GLU A 377 -37.99 27.80 -2.65
C GLU A 377 -37.31 27.08 -3.82
N ILE A 378 -36.11 27.55 -4.15
CA ILE A 378 -35.24 26.95 -5.15
C ILE A 378 -34.91 25.55 -4.63
N LYS A 379 -35.42 24.52 -5.29
CA LYS A 379 -34.96 23.14 -5.07
C LYS A 379 -33.46 23.13 -5.32
N LYS A 380 -32.68 23.03 -4.25
CA LYS A 380 -31.35 22.40 -4.35
C LYS A 380 -31.62 21.00 -4.85
N ASP A 381 -31.03 20.65 -5.98
CA ASP A 381 -30.95 19.27 -6.42
C ASP A 381 -30.10 18.51 -5.40
N VAL A 382 -30.76 18.02 -4.33
CA VAL A 382 -30.22 16.97 -3.47
C VAL A 382 -30.24 15.72 -4.33
N ILE A 383 -29.14 15.53 -5.04
CA ILE A 383 -28.92 14.40 -5.91
C ILE A 383 -29.03 13.13 -5.04
N HIS A 384 -30.08 12.34 -5.29
CA HIS A 384 -30.40 11.13 -4.54
C HIS A 384 -29.40 10.03 -4.90
N LEU A 385 -28.29 9.94 -4.17
CA LEU A 385 -27.12 9.11 -4.53
C LEU A 385 -26.39 8.49 -3.33
N THR A 386 -27.02 7.50 -2.69
CA THR A 386 -26.36 6.59 -1.74
C THR A 386 -27.07 5.24 -1.74
N GLU A 387 -26.84 4.44 -2.79
CA GLU A 387 -27.30 3.04 -2.85
C GLU A 387 -26.15 2.14 -2.37
N VAL A 388 -26.42 1.27 -1.40
CA VAL A 388 -25.45 0.28 -0.88
C VAL A 388 -24.91 -0.61 -2.02
N GLU A 389 -25.73 -0.87 -3.03
CA GLU A 389 -25.45 -1.65 -4.25
C GLU A 389 -24.18 -1.21 -5.00
N ASP A 390 -23.86 0.09 -5.00
CA ASP A 390 -22.63 0.62 -5.62
C ASP A 390 -21.37 0.03 -4.98
N PHE A 391 -21.40 -0.24 -3.68
CA PHE A 391 -20.28 -0.67 -2.85
C PHE A 391 -20.41 -2.13 -2.37
N GLU A 392 -21.17 -2.95 -3.10
CA GLU A 392 -21.25 -4.38 -2.83
C GLU A 392 -20.00 -5.14 -3.30
N CYS A 393 -19.53 -6.03 -2.42
CA CYS A 393 -18.51 -7.01 -2.75
C CYS A 393 -19.08 -8.05 -3.72
N LYS A 394 -18.50 -8.18 -4.93
CA LYS A 394 -18.94 -9.12 -5.97
C LYS A 394 -18.74 -10.62 -5.65
N LEU A 395 -18.30 -10.95 -4.43
CA LEU A 395 -18.18 -12.32 -3.92
C LEU A 395 -19.24 -12.66 -2.87
N CYS A 396 -19.70 -11.70 -2.08
CA CYS A 396 -20.67 -11.93 -1.00
C CYS A 396 -21.95 -11.10 -1.10
N TYR A 397 -22.08 -10.21 -2.10
CA TYR A 397 -23.29 -9.40 -2.36
C TYR A 397 -23.78 -8.63 -1.13
N ASN A 398 -22.83 -8.16 -0.34
CA ASN A 398 -23.04 -7.33 0.85
C ASN A 398 -22.10 -6.12 0.74
N LEU A 399 -22.37 -5.06 1.51
CA LEU A 399 -21.47 -3.91 1.63
C LEU A 399 -20.03 -4.37 1.92
N LEU A 400 -19.09 -3.79 1.18
CA LEU A 400 -17.66 -3.99 1.37
C LEU A 400 -17.25 -3.76 2.82
N PHE A 401 -16.56 -4.74 3.40
CA PHE A 401 -15.96 -4.67 4.73
C PHE A 401 -14.46 -4.94 4.61
N GLN A 402 -13.63 -4.05 5.16
CA GLN A 402 -12.17 -4.02 4.92
C GLN A 402 -11.83 -4.16 3.41
N PRO A 403 -12.19 -3.16 2.58
CA PRO A 403 -12.07 -3.25 1.12
C PRO A 403 -10.62 -3.38 0.64
N ILE A 404 -10.25 -4.50 0.05
CA ILE A 404 -8.93 -4.72 -0.60
C ILE A 404 -9.06 -4.48 -2.10
N THR A 405 -8.30 -3.53 -2.65
CA THR A 405 -8.19 -3.34 -4.10
C THR A 405 -6.98 -4.10 -4.61
N THR A 406 -7.21 -5.02 -5.55
CA THR A 406 -6.17 -5.82 -6.19
C THR A 406 -5.37 -5.00 -7.21
N VAL A 407 -4.14 -5.41 -7.57
CA VAL A 407 -3.34 -4.73 -8.62
C VAL A 407 -3.98 -4.71 -10.01
N CYS A 408 -5.08 -5.44 -10.23
CA CYS A 408 -5.86 -5.38 -11.47
C CYS A 408 -7.02 -4.37 -11.40
N GLY A 409 -7.17 -3.64 -10.29
CA GLY A 409 -8.16 -2.56 -10.13
C GLY A 409 -9.50 -2.96 -9.52
N HIS A 410 -9.70 -4.24 -9.18
CA HIS A 410 -10.95 -4.75 -8.62
C HIS A 410 -10.91 -4.81 -7.09
N THR A 411 -12.02 -4.47 -6.43
CA THR A 411 -12.14 -4.38 -4.97
C THR A 411 -13.09 -5.43 -4.40
N PHE A 412 -12.70 -6.05 -3.28
CA PHE A 412 -13.45 -7.08 -2.55
C PHE A 412 -13.33 -6.88 -1.04
N CYS A 413 -14.19 -7.52 -0.24
CA CYS A 413 -13.93 -7.68 1.20
C CYS A 413 -12.67 -8.52 1.40
N ARG A 414 -11.87 -8.20 2.42
CA ARG A 414 -10.64 -8.95 2.75
C ARG A 414 -10.84 -10.46 2.86
N GLU A 415 -11.71 -10.94 3.76
CA GLU A 415 -11.96 -12.39 3.94
C GLU A 415 -12.45 -13.05 2.63
N CYS A 416 -13.21 -12.32 1.80
CA CYS A 416 -13.72 -12.86 0.53
C CYS A 416 -12.60 -13.05 -0.50
N LEU A 417 -11.68 -12.08 -0.64
CA LEU A 417 -10.53 -12.21 -1.53
C LEU A 417 -9.58 -13.31 -1.05
N GLU A 418 -9.23 -13.32 0.23
CA GLU A 418 -8.36 -14.35 0.83
C GLU A 418 -8.93 -15.76 0.61
N ARG A 419 -10.22 -15.95 0.87
CA ARG A 419 -10.91 -17.24 0.64
C ARG A 419 -10.96 -17.62 -0.85
N SER A 420 -11.09 -16.66 -1.77
CA SER A 420 -11.02 -16.95 -3.21
C SER A 420 -9.61 -17.39 -3.62
N LEU A 421 -8.57 -16.75 -3.09
CA LEU A 421 -7.17 -17.08 -3.38
C LEU A 421 -6.72 -18.40 -2.73
N ASP A 422 -7.48 -18.95 -1.79
CA ASP A 422 -7.28 -20.33 -1.33
C ASP A 422 -7.62 -21.38 -2.39
N HIS A 423 -8.47 -21.06 -3.37
CA HIS A 423 -8.87 -21.99 -4.44
C HIS A 423 -8.19 -21.73 -5.78
N LYS A 424 -7.95 -20.47 -6.16
CA LYS A 424 -7.30 -20.08 -7.43
C LYS A 424 -6.47 -18.81 -7.27
N ASP A 425 -5.27 -18.76 -7.86
CA ASP A 425 -4.39 -17.58 -7.86
C ASP A 425 -4.84 -16.47 -8.82
N GLU A 426 -6.14 -16.35 -9.10
CA GLU A 426 -6.72 -15.46 -10.13
C GLU A 426 -7.74 -14.48 -9.54
N CYS A 427 -7.82 -13.27 -10.10
CA CYS A 427 -8.86 -12.31 -9.74
C CYS A 427 -10.26 -12.83 -10.13
N PRO A 428 -11.24 -12.86 -9.20
CA PRO A 428 -12.60 -13.32 -9.49
C PRO A 428 -13.31 -12.59 -10.63
N CYS A 429 -13.01 -11.30 -10.82
CA CYS A 429 -13.68 -10.48 -11.85
C CYS A 429 -13.03 -10.59 -13.24
N CYS A 430 -11.69 -10.57 -13.33
CA CYS A 430 -10.98 -10.46 -14.61
C CYS A 430 -9.96 -11.59 -14.90
N ARG A 431 -9.82 -12.57 -14.00
CA ARG A 431 -8.91 -13.72 -14.12
C ARG A 431 -7.41 -13.39 -14.22
N MET A 432 -7.02 -12.13 -14.02
CA MET A 432 -5.59 -11.76 -13.91
C MET A 432 -4.96 -12.49 -12.71
N LYS A 433 -3.75 -13.02 -12.88
CA LYS A 433 -3.03 -13.68 -11.79
C LYS A 433 -2.69 -12.73 -10.65
N LEU A 434 -2.90 -13.21 -9.43
CA LEU A 434 -2.71 -12.53 -8.15
C LEU A 434 -1.70 -13.28 -7.24
N SER A 435 -0.89 -14.17 -7.82
CA SER A 435 0.10 -15.01 -7.10
C SER A 435 1.04 -14.22 -6.17
N GLN A 436 1.37 -12.98 -6.51
CA GLN A 436 2.11 -12.02 -5.65
C GLN A 436 1.52 -11.79 -4.24
N TYR A 437 0.21 -12.00 -4.04
CA TYR A 437 -0.45 -11.92 -2.73
C TYR A 437 -0.33 -13.24 -1.95
N LEU A 438 -0.28 -14.38 -2.65
CA LEU A 438 0.09 -15.67 -2.06
C LEU A 438 1.58 -15.72 -1.72
N ALA A 439 2.41 -15.03 -2.52
CA ALA A 439 3.86 -15.02 -2.42
C ALA A 439 4.43 -14.39 -1.14
N GLY A 440 3.58 -13.79 -0.30
CA GLY A 440 3.98 -12.88 0.78
C GLY A 440 4.63 -11.58 0.29
N SER A 441 4.83 -11.42 -1.03
CA SER A 441 5.48 -10.26 -1.64
C SER A 441 4.64 -8.99 -1.54
N LEU A 442 3.31 -9.13 -1.53
CA LEU A 442 2.38 -8.04 -1.26
C LEU A 442 1.40 -8.41 -0.14
N LYS A 443 1.22 -7.48 0.80
CA LYS A 443 0.18 -7.56 1.83
C LYS A 443 -1.17 -7.13 1.26
N MET A 444 -2.26 -7.68 1.81
CA MET A 444 -3.62 -7.20 1.54
C MET A 444 -3.94 -6.00 2.45
N GLU A 445 -3.42 -4.84 2.09
CA GLU A 445 -3.70 -3.59 2.81
C GLU A 445 -5.08 -3.02 2.40
N VAL A 446 -5.79 -2.43 3.37
CA VAL A 446 -7.13 -1.88 3.15
C VAL A 446 -7.06 -0.61 2.31
N THR A 447 -8.00 -0.47 1.38
CA THR A 447 -8.15 0.70 0.51
C THR A 447 -8.68 1.86 1.32
N ASP A 448 -7.76 2.68 1.84
CA ASP A 448 -7.98 3.78 2.78
C ASP A 448 -9.14 4.70 2.39
N VAL A 449 -9.15 5.18 1.13
CA VAL A 449 -10.24 6.02 0.57
C VAL A 449 -11.59 5.32 0.64
N LEU A 450 -11.67 4.05 0.24
CA LEU A 450 -12.94 3.30 0.25
C LEU A 450 -13.39 3.04 1.68
N GLN A 451 -12.49 2.70 2.60
CA GLN A 451 -12.86 2.52 4.01
C GLN A 451 -13.42 3.81 4.62
N GLN A 452 -12.80 4.96 4.35
CA GLN A 452 -13.31 6.27 4.80
C GLN A 452 -14.68 6.59 4.19
N VAL A 453 -14.88 6.34 2.89
CA VAL A 453 -16.18 6.50 2.22
C VAL A 453 -17.25 5.62 2.87
N LEU A 454 -16.96 4.34 3.07
CA LEU A 454 -17.89 3.37 3.66
C LEU A 454 -18.30 3.76 5.07
N MET A 455 -17.33 4.12 5.93
CA MET A 455 -17.60 4.52 7.31
C MET A 455 -18.31 5.87 7.42
N LYS A 456 -18.09 6.80 6.48
CA LYS A 456 -18.74 8.13 6.47
C LYS A 456 -20.16 8.10 5.91
N HIS A 457 -20.40 7.36 4.84
CA HIS A 457 -21.68 7.38 4.10
C HIS A 457 -22.60 6.19 4.39
N PHE A 458 -22.07 5.05 4.87
CA PHE A 458 -22.84 3.85 5.21
C PHE A 458 -22.51 3.35 6.64
N PRO A 459 -22.56 4.21 7.68
CA PRO A 459 -22.06 3.87 9.02
C PRO A 459 -22.83 2.72 9.69
N ALA A 460 -24.14 2.63 9.50
CA ALA A 460 -24.98 1.59 10.10
C ALA A 460 -24.65 0.21 9.50
N ASP A 461 -24.71 0.10 8.18
CA ASP A 461 -24.37 -1.10 7.42
C ASP A 461 -22.92 -1.54 7.69
N TYR A 462 -21.96 -0.61 7.67
CA TYR A 462 -20.56 -0.94 7.93
C TYR A 462 -20.32 -1.41 9.37
N HIS A 463 -21.04 -0.84 10.35
CA HIS A 463 -20.99 -1.29 11.74
C HIS A 463 -21.60 -2.69 11.90
N GLU A 464 -22.73 -2.99 11.24
CA GLU A 464 -23.31 -4.34 11.21
C GLU A 464 -22.33 -5.36 10.62
N ARG A 465 -21.65 -5.02 9.51
CA ARG A 465 -20.60 -5.86 8.92
C ARG A 465 -19.42 -6.10 9.88
N SER A 466 -19.04 -5.10 10.69
CA SER A 466 -18.03 -5.26 11.76
C SER A 466 -18.50 -6.21 12.85
N LYS A 467 -19.73 -6.02 13.34
CA LYS A 467 -20.34 -6.86 14.38
C LYS A 467 -20.44 -8.32 13.94
N MET A 468 -20.88 -8.59 12.70
CA MET A 468 -20.91 -9.95 12.13
C MET A 468 -19.51 -10.58 12.08
N PHE A 469 -18.47 -9.81 11.76
CA PHE A 469 -17.08 -10.29 11.74
C PHE A 469 -16.57 -10.57 13.16
N GLU A 470 -16.82 -9.68 14.12
CA GLU A 470 -16.44 -9.84 15.52
C GLU A 470 -17.14 -11.04 16.17
N GLU A 471 -18.44 -11.20 15.97
CA GLU A 471 -19.21 -12.37 16.44
C GLU A 471 -18.65 -13.69 15.89
N LYS A 472 -18.29 -13.71 14.60
CA LYS A 472 -17.67 -14.88 13.95
C LYS A 472 -16.28 -15.21 14.52
N ILE A 473 -15.44 -14.21 14.75
CA ILE A 473 -14.11 -14.39 15.36
C ILE A 473 -14.24 -14.84 16.83
N ASN A 474 -15.20 -14.28 17.58
CA ASN A 474 -15.46 -14.65 18.98
C ASN A 474 -16.04 -16.07 19.12
N ALA A 475 -16.88 -16.50 18.17
CA ALA A 475 -17.32 -17.89 18.09
C ALA A 475 -16.16 -18.85 17.85
N LEU A 476 -15.18 -18.46 17.01
CA LEU A 476 -13.97 -19.25 16.72
C LEU A 476 -12.97 -19.28 17.88
N SER A 477 -12.79 -18.19 18.64
CA SER A 477 -11.90 -18.17 19.82
C SER A 477 -12.49 -18.97 20.98
N SER A 478 -13.80 -18.88 21.19
CA SER A 478 -14.54 -19.68 22.18
C SER A 478 -14.56 -21.18 21.85
N SER A 479 -14.29 -21.54 20.59
CA SER A 479 -14.44 -22.91 20.05
C SER A 479 -13.44 -23.95 20.59
N VAL A 480 -12.42 -23.53 21.35
CA VAL A 480 -11.45 -24.43 22.03
C VAL A 480 -11.33 -24.12 23.54
N GLY A 481 -12.26 -23.32 24.09
CA GLY A 481 -12.25 -22.93 25.51
C GLY A 481 -12.75 -24.02 26.46
N ASN A 482 -12.64 -23.77 27.77
CA ASN A 482 -13.20 -24.64 28.83
C ASN A 482 -14.74 -24.51 28.98
N GLY A 483 -15.46 -24.17 27.91
CA GLY A 483 -16.93 -24.12 27.90
C GLY A 483 -17.54 -25.52 27.94
N GLN A 484 -18.86 -25.62 28.10
CA GLN A 484 -19.57 -26.88 27.86
C GLN A 484 -19.54 -27.19 26.35
N ASN A 485 -19.01 -28.35 26.00
CA ASN A 485 -19.02 -28.95 24.66
C ASN A 485 -18.52 -28.01 23.53
N PRO A 486 -17.28 -27.48 23.61
CA PRO A 486 -16.73 -26.53 22.64
C PRO A 486 -16.66 -27.09 21.20
N GLN A 487 -16.89 -26.21 20.22
CA GLN A 487 -17.00 -26.53 18.78
C GLN A 487 -15.64 -26.54 18.05
N VAL A 488 -14.79 -27.51 18.37
CA VAL A 488 -13.41 -27.57 17.88
C VAL A 488 -13.36 -27.80 16.36
N PRO A 489 -12.55 -27.03 15.59
CA PRO A 489 -12.28 -27.31 14.18
C PRO A 489 -11.39 -28.56 14.05
N ILE A 490 -11.75 -29.50 13.17
CA ILE A 490 -11.11 -30.82 13.04
C ILE A 490 -10.33 -30.92 11.73
N PHE A 491 -9.03 -31.19 11.85
CA PHE A 491 -8.16 -31.64 10.79
C PHE A 491 -8.16 -33.18 10.78
N VAL A 492 -8.62 -33.78 9.67
CA VAL A 492 -8.67 -35.24 9.51
C VAL A 492 -7.45 -35.69 8.72
N CYS A 493 -6.53 -36.42 9.35
CA CYS A 493 -5.30 -36.90 8.70
C CYS A 493 -4.61 -38.05 9.45
N THR A 494 -4.20 -37.83 10.71
CA THR A 494 -3.33 -38.78 11.44
C THR A 494 -3.64 -38.82 12.93
N LEU A 495 -3.10 -39.81 13.65
CA LEU A 495 -3.18 -39.87 15.10
C LEU A 495 -2.14 -38.94 15.71
N ALA A 496 -2.60 -38.00 16.53
CA ALA A 496 -1.75 -37.18 17.40
C ALA A 496 -1.93 -37.59 18.86
N PHE A 497 -0.87 -37.49 19.65
CA PHE A 497 -0.85 -37.83 21.08
C PHE A 497 -0.42 -36.63 21.92
N PRO A 498 -0.88 -36.50 23.17
CA PRO A 498 -0.43 -35.45 24.09
C PRO A 498 1.08 -35.33 24.13
N LYS A 499 1.59 -34.08 24.17
CA LYS A 499 3.01 -33.68 24.22
C LYS A 499 3.89 -34.07 23.03
N VAL A 500 3.42 -34.97 22.15
CA VAL A 500 4.17 -35.39 20.95
C VAL A 500 4.13 -34.28 19.87
N PRO A 501 5.27 -33.91 19.27
CA PRO A 501 5.30 -33.02 18.11
C PRO A 501 4.56 -33.61 16.91
N CYS A 502 3.79 -32.78 16.20
CA CYS A 502 3.09 -33.17 14.98
C CYS A 502 3.34 -32.08 13.90
N PRO A 503 4.41 -32.19 13.11
CA PRO A 503 4.65 -31.30 11.98
C PRO A 503 3.67 -31.63 10.83
N LEU A 504 3.05 -30.60 10.26
CA LEU A 504 2.02 -30.74 9.22
C LEU A 504 2.35 -29.88 8.01
N HIS A 505 2.01 -30.37 6.83
CA HIS A 505 2.02 -29.62 5.58
C HIS A 505 0.58 -29.44 5.10
N ILE A 506 0.03 -28.24 5.28
CA ILE A 506 -1.36 -27.91 4.96
C ILE A 506 -1.39 -27.28 3.57
N PHE A 507 -2.00 -27.99 2.62
CA PHE A 507 -2.13 -27.53 1.23
C PHE A 507 -3.59 -27.43 0.74
N GLU A 508 -4.53 -28.17 1.34
CA GLU A 508 -5.95 -28.11 0.96
C GLU A 508 -6.59 -26.76 1.28
N PRO A 509 -7.37 -26.15 0.37
CA PRO A 509 -8.00 -24.83 0.56
C PRO A 509 -8.81 -24.70 1.85
N ARG A 510 -9.62 -25.73 2.18
CA ARG A 510 -10.46 -25.76 3.40
C ARG A 510 -9.64 -25.68 4.68
N TYR A 511 -8.48 -26.34 4.73
CA TYR A 511 -7.63 -26.36 5.91
C TYR A 511 -6.68 -25.14 5.97
N ARG A 512 -6.36 -24.53 4.83
CA ARG A 512 -5.71 -23.19 4.78
C ARG A 512 -6.58 -22.13 5.46
N LEU A 513 -7.89 -22.12 5.13
CA LEU A 513 -8.88 -21.25 5.79
C LEU A 513 -9.02 -21.56 7.29
N MET A 514 -9.11 -22.86 7.65
CA MET A 514 -9.18 -23.29 9.06
C MET A 514 -7.97 -22.80 9.86
N LEU A 515 -6.74 -22.99 9.35
CA LEU A 515 -5.51 -22.53 10.01
C LEU A 515 -5.49 -21.01 10.16
N ARG A 516 -5.83 -20.25 9.11
CA ARG A 516 -5.89 -18.78 9.15
C ARG A 516 -6.80 -18.31 10.29
N ARG A 517 -8.01 -18.89 10.40
CA ARG A 517 -8.97 -18.60 11.46
C ARG A 517 -8.46 -18.94 12.86
N CYS A 518 -7.75 -20.06 13.04
CA CYS A 518 -7.14 -20.41 14.32
C CYS A 518 -6.04 -19.41 14.73
N MET A 519 -5.35 -18.80 13.77
CA MET A 519 -4.34 -17.77 14.04
C MET A 519 -4.98 -16.39 14.30
N GLU A 520 -6.02 -16.02 13.56
CA GLU A 520 -6.74 -14.74 13.69
C GLU A 520 -7.59 -14.64 14.95
N SER A 521 -8.25 -15.74 15.36
CA SER A 521 -8.99 -15.80 16.62
C SER A 521 -8.09 -15.85 17.87
N GLY A 522 -6.77 -15.98 17.68
CA GLY A 522 -5.79 -16.11 18.74
C GLY A 522 -5.75 -17.47 19.45
N SER A 523 -6.68 -18.40 19.15
CA SER A 523 -6.73 -19.71 19.81
C SER A 523 -5.48 -20.55 19.54
N LYS A 524 -4.92 -20.45 18.32
CA LYS A 524 -3.76 -21.22 17.83
C LYS A 524 -3.91 -22.73 18.06
N GLN A 525 -5.15 -23.23 18.04
CA GLN A 525 -5.48 -24.61 18.38
C GLN A 525 -6.54 -25.17 17.42
N PHE A 526 -6.42 -26.46 17.10
CA PHE A 526 -7.43 -27.23 16.37
C PHE A 526 -7.35 -28.71 16.78
N GLY A 527 -8.42 -29.48 16.57
CA GLY A 527 -8.44 -30.91 16.84
C GLY A 527 -7.84 -31.71 15.69
N MET A 528 -7.11 -32.78 16.01
CA MET A 528 -6.61 -33.76 15.06
C MET A 528 -7.29 -35.11 15.30
N CYS A 529 -7.84 -35.68 14.23
CA CYS A 529 -8.44 -37.02 14.20
C CYS A 529 -7.91 -37.81 13.00
N VAL A 530 -7.97 -39.13 13.10
CA VAL A 530 -7.90 -40.02 11.93
C VAL A 530 -9.27 -40.12 11.25
N GLU A 531 -9.24 -40.46 9.96
CA GLU A 531 -10.42 -40.89 9.22
C GLU A 531 -11.08 -42.10 9.92
N SER A 532 -12.40 -42.20 9.83
CA SER A 532 -13.14 -43.29 10.48
C SER A 532 -13.15 -44.56 9.63
N GLU A 533 -13.13 -45.73 10.27
CA GLU A 533 -13.44 -47.01 9.60
C GLU A 533 -14.90 -47.07 9.11
N ASP A 534 -15.76 -46.20 9.64
CA ASP A 534 -17.16 -46.01 9.23
C ASP A 534 -17.27 -44.81 8.28
N PRO A 535 -17.54 -45.01 6.97
CA PRO A 535 -17.63 -43.93 5.99
C PRO A 535 -18.70 -42.88 6.31
N SER A 536 -19.71 -43.22 7.12
CA SER A 536 -20.77 -42.27 7.52
C SER A 536 -20.30 -41.23 8.54
N LYS A 537 -19.23 -41.51 9.30
CA LYS A 537 -18.71 -40.64 10.37
C LYS A 537 -17.66 -39.63 9.90
N GLY A 538 -16.96 -39.90 8.80
CA GLY A 538 -15.83 -39.11 8.29
C GLY A 538 -14.56 -39.17 9.15
N PHE A 539 -14.66 -38.98 10.47
CA PHE A 539 -13.52 -39.04 11.40
C PHE A 539 -13.84 -39.78 12.70
N ALA A 540 -12.81 -40.25 13.39
CA ALA A 540 -12.90 -41.05 14.61
C ALA A 540 -13.61 -40.34 15.79
N ASP A 541 -14.12 -41.12 16.74
CA ASP A 541 -14.82 -40.62 17.93
C ASP A 541 -13.89 -40.04 19.01
N TYR A 542 -12.57 -40.15 18.84
CA TYR A 542 -11.55 -39.58 19.74
C TYR A 542 -10.46 -38.85 18.95
N GLY A 543 -9.86 -37.85 19.58
CA GLY A 543 -8.77 -37.07 19.00
C GLY A 543 -7.96 -36.30 20.03
N THR A 544 -7.00 -35.51 19.55
CA THR A 544 -6.10 -34.70 20.38
C THR A 544 -6.05 -33.27 19.85
N ILE A 545 -6.13 -32.27 20.72
CA ILE A 545 -5.91 -30.87 20.34
C ILE A 545 -4.44 -30.68 19.96
N LEU A 546 -4.17 -30.06 18.81
CA LEU A 546 -2.85 -29.61 18.41
C LEU A 546 -2.70 -28.13 18.73
N ASN A 547 -1.63 -27.80 19.46
CA ASN A 547 -1.22 -26.41 19.72
C ASN A 547 -0.24 -25.97 18.63
N VAL A 548 -0.54 -24.88 17.93
CA VAL A 548 0.32 -24.32 16.88
C VAL A 548 1.45 -23.51 17.50
N GLN A 549 2.67 -24.00 17.34
CA GLN A 549 3.90 -23.34 17.81
C GLN A 549 4.40 -22.32 16.77
N MET A 550 4.39 -22.70 15.49
CA MET A 550 4.92 -21.91 14.38
C MET A 550 4.15 -22.22 13.09
N VAL A 551 3.93 -21.20 12.26
CA VAL A 551 3.38 -21.33 10.90
C VAL A 551 4.29 -20.63 9.91
N ASN A 552 4.74 -21.37 8.89
CA ASN A 552 5.48 -20.84 7.75
C ASN A 552 4.55 -20.89 6.53
N PHE A 553 3.98 -19.75 6.17
CA PHE A 553 3.20 -19.60 4.94
C PHE A 553 4.15 -19.59 3.74
N LEU A 554 3.87 -20.44 2.75
CA LEU A 554 4.64 -20.60 1.53
C LEU A 554 4.08 -19.71 0.39
N PRO A 555 4.89 -19.36 -0.62
CA PRO A 555 4.47 -18.45 -1.69
C PRO A 555 3.28 -18.85 -2.57
N ASP A 556 2.81 -20.09 -2.48
CA ASP A 556 1.62 -20.63 -3.15
C ASP A 556 0.40 -20.73 -2.20
N GLY A 557 0.55 -20.20 -0.98
CA GLY A 557 -0.44 -20.22 0.09
C GLY A 557 -0.54 -21.56 0.84
N ARG A 558 0.30 -22.55 0.54
CA ARG A 558 0.47 -23.72 1.43
C ARG A 558 1.13 -23.29 2.75
N SER A 559 1.05 -24.12 3.79
CA SER A 559 1.68 -23.83 5.07
C SER A 559 2.43 -25.05 5.61
N ILE A 560 3.65 -24.81 6.12
CA ILE A 560 4.32 -25.75 7.02
C ILE A 560 3.98 -25.31 8.44
N VAL A 561 3.42 -26.20 9.23
CA VAL A 561 2.90 -25.93 10.58
C VAL A 561 3.60 -26.84 11.57
N HIS A 562 4.28 -26.25 12.55
CA HIS A 562 4.81 -27.00 13.70
C HIS A 562 3.77 -26.98 14.81
N THR A 563 3.27 -28.15 15.19
CA THR A 563 2.34 -28.30 16.31
C THR A 563 2.84 -29.26 17.37
N THR A 564 2.24 -29.20 18.56
CA THR A 564 2.45 -30.16 19.64
C THR A 564 1.10 -30.60 20.20
N GLY A 565 0.93 -31.91 20.43
CA GLY A 565 -0.26 -32.44 21.07
C GLY A 565 -0.50 -31.84 22.47
N GLY A 566 -1.75 -31.47 22.71
CA GLY A 566 -2.27 -31.00 23.98
C GLY A 566 -3.22 -32.03 24.60
N ARG A 567 -4.39 -31.56 25.02
CA ARG A 567 -5.42 -32.37 25.70
C ARG A 567 -6.16 -33.29 24.71
N ARG A 568 -6.61 -34.44 25.20
CA ARG A 568 -7.47 -35.39 24.46
C ARG A 568 -8.94 -34.98 24.52
N PHE A 569 -9.71 -35.42 23.54
CA PHE A 569 -11.14 -35.17 23.47
C PHE A 569 -11.94 -36.33 22.87
N HIS A 570 -13.23 -36.37 23.22
CA HIS A 570 -14.24 -37.27 22.67
C HIS A 570 -15.27 -36.48 21.86
N VAL A 571 -15.71 -37.02 20.71
CA VAL A 571 -16.63 -36.34 19.78
C VAL A 571 -18.08 -36.60 20.15
N ILE A 572 -18.77 -35.57 20.64
CA ILE A 572 -20.20 -35.63 21.02
C ILE A 572 -21.09 -35.49 19.78
N SER A 573 -20.79 -34.49 18.93
CA SER A 573 -21.53 -34.26 17.68
C SER A 573 -20.62 -33.73 16.60
N ARG A 574 -20.87 -34.13 15.35
CA ARG A 574 -20.07 -33.75 14.17
C ARG A 574 -20.75 -32.64 13.38
N GLY A 575 -19.96 -31.74 12.82
CA GLY A 575 -20.41 -30.65 11.97
C GLY A 575 -19.42 -30.37 10.83
N MET A 576 -19.75 -29.36 10.03
CA MET A 576 -18.89 -28.85 8.98
C MET A 576 -19.12 -27.34 8.84
N VAL A 577 -18.02 -26.59 8.77
CA VAL A 577 -18.04 -25.13 8.54
C VAL A 577 -17.13 -24.84 7.37
N ASP A 578 -17.64 -24.16 6.35
CA ASP A 578 -16.87 -23.71 5.18
C ASP A 578 -16.03 -24.80 4.47
N GLY A 579 -16.44 -26.06 4.60
CA GLY A 579 -15.83 -27.24 3.96
C GLY A 579 -14.85 -28.03 4.81
N TYR A 580 -14.47 -27.55 6.01
CA TYR A 580 -13.69 -28.32 6.99
C TYR A 580 -14.59 -28.85 8.11
N HIS A 581 -14.20 -29.97 8.72
CA HIS A 581 -14.98 -30.61 9.78
C HIS A 581 -14.92 -29.80 11.08
N THR A 582 -15.99 -29.88 11.87
CA THR A 582 -16.03 -29.40 13.26
C THR A 582 -16.62 -30.46 14.16
N ALA A 583 -16.36 -30.38 15.46
CA ALA A 583 -16.95 -31.26 16.46
C ALA A 583 -17.31 -30.50 17.73
N ALA A 584 -18.49 -30.76 18.30
CA ALA A 584 -18.69 -30.53 19.74
C ALA A 584 -17.94 -31.63 20.49
N VAL A 585 -17.07 -31.27 21.44
CA VAL A 585 -16.21 -32.24 22.10
C VAL A 585 -16.32 -32.23 23.63
N GLU A 586 -16.18 -33.39 24.24
CA GLU A 586 -15.93 -33.55 25.68
C GLU A 586 -14.43 -33.65 25.93
N TRP A 587 -13.92 -33.03 26.99
CA TRP A 587 -12.51 -33.18 27.38
C TRP A 587 -12.29 -34.53 28.05
N VAL A 588 -11.39 -35.35 27.51
CA VAL A 588 -10.98 -36.61 28.15
C VAL A 588 -9.87 -36.30 29.13
N GLN A 589 -10.08 -36.64 30.40
CA GLN A 589 -9.10 -36.56 31.47
C GLN A 589 -8.99 -37.92 32.16
N ASP A 590 -7.86 -38.17 32.78
CA ASP A 590 -7.63 -39.39 33.54
C ASP A 590 -8.41 -39.37 34.86
N GLU A 591 -8.96 -40.52 35.21
CA GLU A 591 -9.62 -40.73 36.49
C GLU A 591 -8.60 -40.61 37.63
N ARG A 592 -8.95 -39.85 38.66
CA ARG A 592 -8.09 -39.69 39.84
C ARG A 592 -8.12 -40.95 40.68
N VAL A 593 -6.93 -41.39 41.08
CA VAL A 593 -6.74 -42.49 42.02
C VAL A 593 -6.51 -41.88 43.40
N ASP A 594 -7.56 -41.89 44.22
CA ASP A 594 -7.55 -41.33 45.57
C ASP A 594 -7.12 -42.37 46.63
N ASP A 595 -7.12 -43.67 46.30
CA ASP A 595 -6.64 -44.74 47.17
C ASP A 595 -5.10 -44.83 47.16
N GLU A 596 -4.48 -44.79 48.34
CA GLU A 596 -3.02 -44.78 48.47
C GLU A 596 -2.34 -46.08 48.01
N GLU A 597 -2.99 -47.24 48.18
CA GLU A 597 -2.41 -48.53 47.78
C GLU A 597 -2.55 -48.75 46.27
N GLU A 598 -3.66 -48.35 45.68
CA GLU A 598 -3.82 -48.30 44.22
C GLU A 598 -2.82 -47.32 43.58
N LEU A 599 -2.60 -46.14 44.19
CA LEU A 599 -1.60 -45.18 43.72
C LEU A 599 -0.16 -45.74 43.82
N LYS A 600 0.19 -46.45 44.90
CA LYS A 600 1.49 -47.15 45.03
C LYS A 600 1.67 -48.21 43.94
N GLN A 601 0.63 -49.00 43.67
CA GLN A 601 0.64 -49.99 42.59
C GLN A 601 0.79 -49.32 41.21
N LEU A 602 0.10 -48.20 40.96
CA LEU A 602 0.16 -47.43 39.73
C LEU A 602 1.56 -46.82 39.49
N ILE A 603 2.20 -46.27 40.53
CA ILE A 603 3.57 -45.76 40.48
C ILE A 603 4.56 -46.89 40.15
N GLN A 604 4.40 -48.07 40.78
CA GLN A 604 5.26 -49.22 40.51
C GLN A 604 5.06 -49.77 39.08
N LEU A 605 3.82 -49.79 38.58
CA LEU A 605 3.48 -50.15 37.20
C LEU A 605 4.11 -49.17 36.19
N ASN A 606 3.99 -47.87 36.45
CA ASN A 606 4.61 -46.79 35.66
C ASN A 606 6.15 -46.95 35.61
N ARG A 607 6.80 -47.21 36.75
CA ARG A 607 8.24 -47.46 36.84
C ARG A 607 8.67 -48.67 36.00
N MET A 608 7.95 -49.78 36.11
CA MET A 608 8.20 -50.98 35.30
C MET A 608 8.02 -50.71 33.80
N GLY A 609 6.99 -49.95 33.42
CA GLY A 609 6.74 -49.59 32.03
C GLY A 609 7.84 -48.70 31.42
N HIS A 610 8.32 -47.70 32.17
CA HIS A 610 9.43 -46.85 31.73
C HIS A 610 10.74 -47.63 31.57
N GLN A 611 11.03 -48.58 32.48
CA GLN A 611 12.18 -49.49 32.35
C GLN A 611 12.08 -50.36 31.09
N LEU A 612 10.90 -50.93 30.79
CA LEU A 612 10.68 -51.70 29.57
C LEU A 612 10.83 -50.85 28.30
N LEU A 613 10.39 -49.60 28.31
CA LEU A 613 10.63 -48.65 27.23
C LEU A 613 12.13 -48.41 27.00
N GLN A 614 12.89 -48.16 28.06
CA GLN A 614 14.35 -47.96 27.98
C GLN A 614 15.07 -49.22 27.45
N MET A 615 14.67 -50.41 27.89
CA MET A 615 15.20 -51.68 27.37
C MET A 615 14.87 -51.89 25.89
N TRP A 616 13.65 -51.57 25.47
CA TRP A 616 13.22 -51.68 24.06
C TRP A 616 13.99 -50.71 23.16
N PHE A 617 14.10 -49.43 23.56
CA PHE A 617 14.79 -48.41 22.79
C PHE A 617 16.32 -48.63 22.72
N SER A 618 16.93 -49.13 23.81
CA SER A 618 18.37 -49.43 23.83
C SER A 618 18.75 -50.66 22.98
N ARG A 619 17.85 -51.64 22.81
CA ARG A 619 18.06 -52.79 21.92
C ARG A 619 18.07 -52.46 20.42
N MET A 620 17.52 -51.31 20.02
CA MET A 620 17.51 -50.87 18.62
C MET A 620 18.91 -50.54 18.09
N SER A 621 19.05 -50.46 16.76
CA SER A 621 20.26 -49.88 16.16
C SER A 621 20.34 -48.37 16.42
N ALA A 622 21.55 -47.80 16.33
CA ALA A 622 21.74 -46.36 16.48
C ALA A 622 20.95 -45.55 15.43
N GLN A 623 20.84 -46.08 14.21
CA GLN A 623 20.06 -45.47 13.13
C GLN A 623 18.56 -45.48 13.43
N GLN A 624 18.01 -46.60 13.91
CA GLN A 624 16.60 -46.69 14.31
C GLN A 624 16.27 -45.70 15.44
N ARG A 625 17.11 -45.63 16.49
CA ARG A 625 16.96 -44.65 17.57
C ARG A 625 16.95 -43.22 17.04
N GLN A 626 17.87 -42.87 16.14
CA GLN A 626 17.94 -41.52 15.55
C GLN A 626 16.69 -41.21 14.72
N CYS A 627 16.20 -42.16 13.91
CA CYS A 627 14.99 -41.98 13.12
C CYS A 627 13.76 -41.70 14.00
N ILE A 628 13.55 -42.48 15.07
CA ILE A 628 12.45 -42.25 16.03
C ILE A 628 12.64 -40.91 16.75
N THR A 629 13.86 -40.59 17.18
CA THR A 629 14.16 -39.33 17.89
C THR A 629 13.89 -38.10 17.02
N ASN A 630 14.21 -38.17 15.73
CA ASN A 630 13.92 -37.11 14.76
C ASN A 630 12.42 -36.97 14.46
N ALA A 631 11.63 -38.05 14.58
CA ALA A 631 10.20 -38.06 14.25
C ALA A 631 9.29 -37.71 15.45
N VAL A 632 9.62 -38.19 16.66
CA VAL A 632 8.77 -38.13 17.86
C VAL A 632 9.40 -37.25 18.96
N GLY A 633 10.70 -36.93 18.86
CA GLY A 633 11.49 -36.28 19.91
C GLY A 633 12.25 -37.29 20.78
N PRO A 634 13.08 -36.82 21.74
CA PRO A 634 13.80 -37.68 22.66
C PRO A 634 12.85 -38.44 23.60
N VAL A 635 13.30 -39.58 24.13
CA VAL A 635 12.56 -40.37 25.13
C VAL A 635 12.30 -39.49 26.37
N PRO A 636 11.03 -39.32 26.82
CA PRO A 636 10.71 -38.52 27.99
C PRO A 636 11.32 -39.06 29.28
N ALA A 637 11.62 -38.13 30.20
CA ALA A 637 12.04 -38.47 31.55
C ALA A 637 10.94 -39.25 32.30
N PHE A 638 11.34 -39.96 33.35
CA PHE A 638 10.42 -40.60 34.27
C PHE A 638 9.80 -39.55 35.19
N ASP A 639 8.50 -39.65 35.44
CA ASP A 639 7.77 -38.80 36.40
C ASP A 639 7.03 -39.70 37.40
N GLU A 640 7.20 -39.40 38.68
CA GLU A 640 6.54 -40.09 39.81
C GLU A 640 5.22 -39.42 40.21
N ASN A 641 4.99 -38.17 39.80
CA ASN A 641 3.86 -37.33 40.23
C ASN A 641 2.60 -37.57 39.39
N LEU A 642 2.26 -38.83 39.13
CA LEU A 642 1.15 -39.24 38.27
C LEU A 642 -0.19 -38.56 38.61
N HIS A 643 -0.45 -38.34 39.90
CA HIS A 643 -1.66 -37.70 40.43
C HIS A 643 -1.84 -36.23 39.99
N LEU A 644 -0.81 -35.58 39.43
CA LEU A 644 -0.87 -34.22 38.88
C LEU A 644 -1.09 -34.18 37.36
N LEU A 645 -1.06 -35.33 36.68
CA LEU A 645 -1.06 -35.43 35.22
C LEU A 645 -2.45 -35.77 34.66
N ASN A 646 -3.14 -34.76 34.11
CA ASN A 646 -4.48 -34.90 33.52
C ASN A 646 -4.59 -35.93 32.36
N ASP A 647 -3.46 -36.25 31.71
CA ASP A 647 -3.35 -37.21 30.60
C ASP A 647 -2.35 -38.34 30.92
N GLY A 648 -1.91 -38.48 32.18
CA GLY A 648 -0.87 -39.44 32.56
C GLY A 648 0.52 -39.11 32.00
N PRO A 649 1.49 -40.03 32.10
CA PRO A 649 2.90 -39.74 31.89
C PRO A 649 3.31 -39.65 30.41
N ASP A 650 4.06 -38.61 30.05
CA ASP A 650 4.48 -38.27 28.67
C ASP A 650 5.13 -39.42 27.90
N TRP A 651 5.86 -40.31 28.58
CA TRP A 651 6.52 -41.46 27.94
C TRP A 651 5.53 -42.45 27.30
N VAL A 652 4.30 -42.56 27.84
CA VAL A 652 3.25 -43.44 27.29
C VAL A 652 2.83 -42.95 25.91
N TRP A 653 2.60 -41.64 25.78
CA TRP A 653 2.23 -41.00 24.53
C TRP A 653 3.35 -41.04 23.49
N TRP A 654 4.59 -40.80 23.92
CA TRP A 654 5.78 -40.98 23.09
C TRP A 654 5.91 -42.43 22.59
N THR A 655 5.67 -43.42 23.46
CA THR A 655 5.73 -44.84 23.12
C THR A 655 4.66 -45.22 22.11
N LEU A 656 3.43 -44.74 22.28
CA LEU A 656 2.34 -44.97 21.32
C LEU A 656 2.62 -44.33 19.95
N ALA A 657 3.29 -43.18 19.91
CA ALA A 657 3.75 -42.59 18.66
C ALA A 657 4.87 -43.42 18.00
N ALA A 658 5.87 -43.86 18.77
CA ALA A 658 7.03 -44.61 18.30
C ALA A 658 6.74 -46.08 17.91
N LEU A 659 5.76 -46.73 18.52
CA LEU A 659 5.45 -48.14 18.26
C LEU A 659 4.72 -48.35 16.92
N PRO A 660 5.03 -49.43 16.16
CA PRO A 660 4.36 -49.78 14.90
C PRO A 660 3.00 -50.51 15.12
N LEU A 661 2.16 -49.98 16.02
CA LEU A 661 0.82 -50.52 16.26
C LEU A 661 -0.19 -50.01 15.23
N GLN A 662 -1.23 -50.82 14.95
CA GLN A 662 -2.36 -50.39 14.12
C GLN A 662 -3.13 -49.23 14.78
N ASN A 663 -3.61 -48.30 13.96
CA ASN A 663 -4.33 -47.09 14.42
C ASN A 663 -5.52 -47.42 15.32
N ARG A 664 -6.27 -48.48 15.04
CA ARG A 664 -7.40 -48.94 15.87
C ARG A 664 -7.00 -49.22 17.32
N ALA A 665 -5.86 -49.89 17.54
CA ALA A 665 -5.35 -50.14 18.90
C ALA A 665 -4.89 -48.84 19.58
N LYS A 666 -4.15 -47.98 18.86
CA LYS A 666 -3.72 -46.68 19.38
C LYS A 666 -4.90 -45.76 19.74
N LEU A 667 -5.98 -45.78 18.96
CA LEU A 667 -7.19 -44.99 19.18
C LEU A 667 -7.95 -45.46 20.43
N ILE A 668 -8.06 -46.77 20.66
CA ILE A 668 -8.64 -47.31 21.90
C ILE A 668 -7.86 -46.80 23.11
N ILE A 669 -6.53 -46.90 23.07
CA ILE A 669 -5.65 -46.48 24.18
C ILE A 669 -5.73 -44.96 24.42
N LEU A 670 -5.89 -44.16 23.35
CA LEU A 670 -6.13 -42.72 23.44
C LEU A 670 -7.44 -42.40 24.20
N GLY A 671 -8.50 -43.17 23.97
CA GLY A 671 -9.82 -42.97 24.59
C GLY A 671 -9.97 -43.45 26.04
N MET A 672 -9.01 -44.23 26.57
CA MET A 672 -9.09 -44.77 27.94
C MET A 672 -9.06 -43.65 28.99
N LYS A 673 -9.88 -43.75 30.05
CA LYS A 673 -9.85 -42.85 31.21
C LYS A 673 -9.04 -43.41 32.39
N SER A 674 -9.03 -44.72 32.59
CA SER A 674 -8.15 -45.37 33.59
C SER A 674 -6.68 -45.32 33.16
N MET A 675 -5.85 -44.70 33.99
CA MET A 675 -4.39 -44.67 33.79
C MET A 675 -3.76 -46.07 33.95
N GLY A 676 -4.30 -46.88 34.88
CA GLY A 676 -3.82 -48.24 35.15
C GLY A 676 -3.99 -49.16 33.95
N GLU A 677 -5.18 -49.21 33.36
CA GLU A 677 -5.45 -50.01 32.16
C GLU A 677 -4.62 -49.53 30.95
N ARG A 678 -4.42 -48.22 30.81
CA ARG A 678 -3.57 -47.64 29.76
C ARG A 678 -2.12 -48.10 29.89
N LEU A 679 -1.56 -48.02 31.11
CA LEU A 679 -0.20 -48.47 31.42
C LEU A 679 -0.04 -49.97 31.15
N GLN A 680 -0.96 -50.81 31.65
CA GLN A 680 -0.95 -52.26 31.39
C GLN A 680 -0.97 -52.58 29.88
N SER A 681 -1.80 -51.86 29.12
CA SER A 681 -1.89 -52.03 27.66
C SER A 681 -0.56 -51.73 26.97
N VAL A 682 0.07 -50.59 27.27
CA VAL A 682 1.36 -50.21 26.67
C VAL A 682 2.50 -51.13 27.12
N ILE A 683 2.51 -51.54 28.39
CA ILE A 683 3.46 -52.53 28.93
C ILE A 683 3.36 -53.86 28.17
N ARG A 684 2.15 -54.36 27.91
CA ARG A 684 1.94 -55.60 27.16
C ARG A 684 2.46 -55.51 25.73
N PHE A 685 2.33 -54.37 25.06
CA PHE A 685 2.93 -54.14 23.74
C PHE A 685 4.46 -54.05 23.80
N LEU A 686 5.03 -53.37 24.79
CA LEU A 686 6.49 -53.33 24.98
C LEU A 686 7.08 -54.72 25.26
N GLN A 687 6.42 -55.53 26.08
CA GLN A 687 6.80 -56.93 26.33
C GLN A 687 6.75 -57.77 25.05
N LEU A 688 5.69 -57.61 24.23
CA LEU A 688 5.59 -58.30 22.94
C LEU A 688 6.75 -57.92 22.02
N MET A 689 7.04 -56.62 21.85
CA MET A 689 8.15 -56.12 21.03
C MET A 689 9.54 -56.56 21.55
N LEU A 690 9.69 -56.77 22.86
CA LEU A 690 10.91 -57.30 23.48
C LEU A 690 11.05 -58.83 23.33
N SER A 691 9.95 -59.53 23.05
CA SER A 691 9.92 -61.00 22.85
C SER A 691 10.09 -61.41 21.38
N THR A 692 9.63 -60.58 20.44
CA THR A 692 9.90 -60.74 19.01
C THR A 692 11.36 -60.47 18.71
N LYS A 693 12.04 -61.39 18.01
CA LYS A 693 13.36 -61.09 17.45
C LYS A 693 13.22 -59.98 16.42
N LEU A 694 14.08 -58.97 16.55
CA LEU A 694 14.30 -57.94 15.54
C LEU A 694 15.29 -58.51 14.53
N ASP A 695 14.78 -59.23 13.53
CA ASP A 695 15.53 -59.66 12.34
C ASP A 695 15.62 -58.51 11.30
#